data_AF-A0A845VYF5-F1
#
_entry.id   AF-A0A845VYF5-F1
#
_cell.length_a   1.000
_cell.length_b   1.000
_cell.length_c   1.000
_cell.angle_alpha   90.00
_cell.angle_beta   90.00
_cell.angle_gamma   90.00
#
_symmetry.space_group_name_H-M   'P 1'
#
loop_
_entity.id
_entity.type
_entity.pdbx_description
1 polymer ?
#
loop_
_entity_poly.entity_id
_entity_poly.type
_entity_poly.pdbx_seq_one_letter_code
_entity_poly.pdbx_strand_id
1 'polypeptide(L)'
;MTIPDLVTWLKQRTALSILTQEVLQNLAPKLEERILPANQTLVLANTPPAGLYILRSGRIESNTEDWQAVGLLPGAVINLQALLLNKPVEQTLITLNECQFWFVSASEFRALVEHYPEITQAFSQQLAEEVEELSAQLAYEQERQTILRPYLVSKAKRGIIGKSRYGVRLRSQVKQAAENRESVIIFGEPGLEKDNIAALIHFSSPYRREAMIKVDCSKLQARVAELFGRAGGKPGLIEALGQGTLLLNNIQELSPELIPEIANLLRTNTYTPVNRSQPVVAHGGDPQDRATSEHTDVAAANVSTSQARIIMIAERKLPEIDSVAEKLIKVPPLRVRKADIGDIVNYYISIISRAKCINKNRITPEALRRLQAYDFPNNLRELYNLVERAIVQLEGCSEVTEEIIWPSQSKKKKFRLNLLNSYPGLRRFLRSPWWPDRINYGFTLTAFAIIVAILFIGPQNRQENFALNLFWAWWWPLVLISFPFVGRLWCAVCPFMIYGEVTQKLSLWLFPRKLKRWPREQAQKWGGWFLFGLFFLILLWEELWDLENTAYLSACLLLLITAGAMICSAIFERRFWCRYLCPIGGMNGMFAKLSITELRAQQGICSAECSTYQCYKGGPEKGEGMETDGCPLYSHPAQLEDNRDCVLCMTCLKACPHRSVEVNLRPPGIELWTTHVPRSYEVALLLLLLGAVFLHRLPELQENLGLGWDLSQFWTHGLLSVTVLSLPAIVPLLAQGIMVGLYQVKEIRKPSYFVKLAYGYLPLVLAGNLAHYWRLGLGEGGRILPVMFATFGLSGEGLPVLVAHPAVIAFLQGTTLISGVLLSLFLTHKIGRQPFSLLLPHHVSTIVLGISLWWIIVGF
;
A
#
# COMPACT_ATOMS: atom_id res chain seq x y z
N MET A 1 -27.60 -84.03 -5.02
CA MET A 1 -26.58 -83.57 -5.99
C MET A 1 -25.45 -84.60 -5.94
N THR A 2 -24.92 -85.08 -7.07
CA THR A 2 -23.79 -86.04 -6.99
C THR A 2 -22.54 -85.31 -6.47
N ILE A 3 -21.60 -86.02 -5.84
CA ILE A 3 -20.35 -85.41 -5.33
C ILE A 3 -19.58 -84.68 -6.45
N PRO A 4 -19.44 -85.23 -7.68
CA PRO A 4 -18.84 -84.50 -8.80
C PRO A 4 -19.55 -83.18 -9.13
N ASP A 5 -20.89 -83.20 -9.18
CA ASP A 5 -21.67 -81.98 -9.45
C ASP A 5 -21.47 -80.92 -8.36
N LEU A 6 -21.41 -81.35 -7.10
CA LEU A 6 -21.20 -80.48 -5.93
C LEU A 6 -19.83 -79.81 -5.98
N VAL A 7 -18.77 -80.56 -6.31
CA VAL A 7 -17.41 -80.03 -6.51
C VAL A 7 -17.39 -78.99 -7.63
N THR A 8 -18.05 -79.27 -8.77
CA THR A 8 -18.17 -78.31 -9.87
C THR A 8 -18.91 -77.05 -9.44
N TRP A 9 -19.98 -77.19 -8.66
CA TRP A 9 -20.74 -76.05 -8.16
C TRP A 9 -19.91 -75.19 -7.19
N LEU A 10 -19.21 -75.81 -6.23
CA LEU A 10 -18.34 -75.10 -5.29
C LEU A 10 -17.26 -74.32 -6.03
N LYS A 11 -16.66 -74.93 -7.06
CA LYS A 11 -15.62 -74.30 -7.88
C LYS A 11 -16.13 -73.15 -8.75
N GLN A 12 -17.39 -73.20 -9.21
CA GLN A 12 -17.94 -72.17 -10.11
C GLN A 12 -18.68 -71.05 -9.38
N ARG A 13 -19.22 -71.30 -8.18
CA ARG A 13 -20.17 -70.39 -7.53
C ARG A 13 -19.74 -69.91 -6.15
N THR A 14 -18.56 -70.26 -5.66
CA THR A 14 -18.09 -69.84 -4.33
C THR A 14 -16.66 -69.32 -4.37
N ALA A 15 -16.24 -68.64 -3.30
CA ALA A 15 -14.85 -68.22 -3.09
C ALA A 15 -13.86 -69.41 -2.94
N LEU A 16 -14.36 -70.65 -2.85
CA LEU A 16 -13.53 -71.87 -2.78
C LEU A 16 -12.97 -72.30 -4.14
N SER A 17 -13.25 -71.55 -5.22
CA SER A 17 -12.74 -71.79 -6.57
C SER A 17 -11.21 -71.84 -6.67
N ILE A 18 -10.53 -71.20 -5.71
CA ILE A 18 -9.08 -71.09 -5.60
C ILE A 18 -8.45 -72.39 -5.10
N LEU A 19 -9.23 -73.24 -4.42
CA LEU A 19 -8.75 -74.51 -3.90
C LEU A 19 -8.58 -75.55 -5.01
N THR A 20 -7.64 -76.47 -4.81
CA THR A 20 -7.40 -77.58 -5.74
C THR A 20 -8.63 -78.47 -5.84
N GLN A 21 -8.75 -79.18 -6.96
CA GLN A 21 -9.86 -80.11 -7.17
C GLN A 21 -9.86 -81.25 -6.13
N GLU A 22 -8.68 -81.65 -5.66
CA GLU A 22 -8.50 -82.66 -4.62
C GLU A 22 -9.08 -82.21 -3.27
N VAL A 23 -8.82 -80.98 -2.85
CA VAL A 23 -9.39 -80.43 -1.61
C VAL A 23 -10.90 -80.32 -1.69
N LEU A 24 -11.44 -79.85 -2.82
CA LEU A 24 -12.89 -79.74 -2.99
C LEU A 24 -13.57 -81.10 -2.98
N GLN A 25 -12.94 -82.14 -3.55
CA GLN A 25 -13.42 -83.53 -3.50
C GLN A 25 -13.46 -84.09 -2.08
N ASN A 26 -12.55 -83.68 -1.21
CA ASN A 26 -12.50 -84.08 0.20
C ASN A 26 -13.39 -83.22 1.12
N LEU A 27 -13.72 -81.99 0.71
CA LEU A 27 -14.66 -81.12 1.42
C LEU A 27 -16.12 -81.47 1.11
N ALA A 28 -16.44 -81.75 -0.16
CA ALA A 28 -17.80 -82.04 -0.62
C ALA A 28 -18.57 -83.11 0.20
N PRO A 29 -17.98 -84.27 0.58
CA PRO A 29 -18.69 -85.27 1.36
C PRO A 29 -18.93 -84.88 2.83
N LYS A 30 -18.23 -83.84 3.35
CA LYS A 30 -18.37 -83.35 4.73
C LYS A 30 -19.40 -82.22 4.88
N LEU A 31 -20.03 -81.81 3.77
CA LEU A 31 -21.02 -80.72 3.76
C LEU A 31 -22.41 -81.27 4.08
N GLU A 32 -22.98 -80.84 5.19
CA GLU A 32 -24.36 -81.12 5.59
C GLU A 32 -25.30 -80.06 5.04
N GLU A 33 -26.46 -80.47 4.51
CA GLU A 33 -27.50 -79.52 4.11
C GLU A 33 -28.32 -79.08 5.32
N ARG A 34 -28.44 -77.76 5.51
CA ARG A 34 -29.25 -77.15 6.58
C ARG A 34 -30.21 -76.13 5.98
N ILE A 35 -31.46 -76.17 6.44
CA ILE A 35 -32.51 -75.24 6.01
C ILE A 35 -32.90 -74.42 7.24
N LEU A 36 -32.88 -73.09 7.09
CA LEU A 36 -33.29 -72.17 8.14
C LEU A 36 -34.45 -71.30 7.64
N PRO A 37 -35.53 -71.14 8.42
CA PRO A 37 -36.65 -70.29 8.07
C PRO A 37 -36.27 -68.80 8.15
N ALA A 38 -37.16 -67.92 7.69
CA ALA A 38 -36.98 -66.48 7.75
C ALA A 38 -36.85 -65.95 9.20
N ASN A 39 -36.13 -64.85 9.37
CA ASN A 39 -35.87 -64.13 10.63
C ASN A 39 -35.16 -64.96 11.72
N GLN A 40 -34.29 -65.88 11.34
CA GLN A 40 -33.43 -66.59 12.30
C GLN A 40 -31.98 -66.11 12.25
N THR A 41 -31.38 -65.99 13.43
CA THR A 41 -29.96 -65.65 13.57
C THR A 41 -29.12 -66.88 13.24
N LEU A 42 -28.34 -66.79 12.15
CA LEU A 42 -27.41 -67.83 11.72
C LEU A 42 -26.12 -67.79 12.56
N VAL A 43 -25.56 -66.59 12.76
CA VAL A 43 -24.32 -66.37 13.51
C VAL A 43 -24.42 -65.08 14.30
N LEU A 44 -23.89 -65.07 15.53
CA LEU A 44 -23.90 -63.91 16.43
C LEU A 44 -22.48 -63.30 16.51
N ALA A 45 -22.38 -61.98 16.42
CA ALA A 45 -21.09 -61.28 16.52
C ALA A 45 -20.41 -61.56 17.88
N ASN A 46 -19.08 -61.56 17.91
CA ASN A 46 -18.23 -61.84 19.07
C ASN A 46 -18.34 -63.26 19.64
N THR A 47 -18.92 -64.21 18.90
CA THR A 47 -18.93 -65.65 19.29
C THR A 47 -17.91 -66.45 18.48
N PRO A 48 -17.38 -67.57 19.02
CA PRO A 48 -16.52 -68.45 18.24
C PRO A 48 -17.31 -69.07 17.06
N PRO A 49 -16.71 -69.16 15.86
CA PRO A 49 -17.41 -69.69 14.69
C PRO A 49 -17.77 -71.16 14.88
N ALA A 50 -19.06 -71.49 14.83
CA ALA A 50 -19.55 -72.87 14.96
C ALA A 50 -19.09 -73.80 13.82
N GLY A 51 -18.83 -73.22 12.64
CA GLY A 51 -18.44 -73.92 11.43
C GLY A 51 -18.55 -73.03 10.20
N LEU A 52 -18.18 -73.58 9.05
CA LEU A 52 -18.22 -72.90 7.76
C LEU A 52 -19.61 -73.08 7.16
N TYR A 53 -20.26 -71.99 6.74
CA TYR A 53 -21.54 -72.05 6.04
C TYR A 53 -21.39 -71.57 4.60
N ILE A 54 -22.05 -72.24 3.65
CA ILE A 54 -22.09 -71.85 2.24
C ILE A 54 -23.55 -71.66 1.86
N LEU A 55 -23.94 -70.44 1.50
CA LEU A 55 -25.33 -70.15 1.13
C LEU A 55 -25.66 -70.75 -0.24
N ARG A 56 -26.61 -71.67 -0.32
CA ARG A 56 -27.04 -72.32 -1.57
C ARG A 56 -28.19 -71.57 -2.24
N SER A 57 -29.14 -71.09 -1.45
CA SER A 57 -30.31 -70.33 -1.91
C SER A 57 -30.87 -69.49 -0.75
N GLY A 58 -31.52 -68.37 -1.06
CA GLY A 58 -32.05 -67.43 -0.06
C GLY A 58 -31.27 -66.11 0.03
N ARG A 59 -31.68 -65.24 0.96
CA ARG A 59 -31.07 -63.94 1.24
C ARG A 59 -30.85 -63.80 2.74
N ILE A 60 -29.65 -63.38 3.11
CA ILE A 60 -29.28 -63.08 4.50
C ILE A 60 -28.85 -61.63 4.60
N GLU A 61 -29.12 -61.04 5.75
CA GLU A 61 -28.75 -59.67 6.11
C GLU A 61 -27.61 -59.73 7.13
N SER A 62 -26.56 -58.96 6.88
CA SER A 62 -25.49 -58.73 7.85
C SER A 62 -25.67 -57.40 8.55
N ASN A 63 -25.58 -57.41 9.89
CA ASN A 63 -25.59 -56.20 10.70
C ASN A 63 -24.22 -56.02 11.38
N THR A 64 -23.57 -54.89 11.10
CA THR A 64 -22.36 -54.39 11.77
C THR A 64 -22.74 -53.26 12.72
N GLU A 65 -22.02 -53.10 13.84
CA GLU A 65 -22.32 -52.09 14.87
C GLU A 65 -22.35 -50.62 14.32
N ASP A 66 -21.85 -50.37 13.11
CA ASP A 66 -21.70 -49.03 12.50
C ASP A 66 -22.38 -48.82 11.12
N TRP A 67 -23.54 -49.45 10.88
CA TRP A 67 -24.50 -49.20 9.75
C TRP A 67 -24.33 -49.96 8.42
N GLN A 68 -25.51 -50.20 7.82
CA GLN A 68 -25.92 -50.83 6.56
C GLN A 68 -26.00 -52.37 6.50
N ALA A 69 -27.24 -52.83 6.41
CA ALA A 69 -27.65 -54.16 6.02
C ALA A 69 -27.14 -54.54 4.63
N VAL A 70 -26.18 -55.47 4.55
CA VAL A 70 -25.70 -56.02 3.28
C VAL A 70 -26.38 -57.36 3.02
N GLY A 71 -27.07 -57.46 1.88
CA GLY A 71 -27.67 -58.71 1.41
C GLY A 71 -26.63 -59.60 0.74
N LEU A 72 -26.36 -60.79 1.30
CA LEU A 72 -25.46 -61.77 0.67
C LEU A 72 -26.23 -62.65 -0.33
N LEU A 73 -25.59 -62.94 -1.48
CA LEU A 73 -26.14 -63.76 -2.56
C LEU A 73 -25.76 -65.23 -2.40
N PRO A 74 -26.53 -66.17 -3.00
CA PRO A 74 -26.14 -67.57 -3.11
C PRO A 74 -24.72 -67.75 -3.66
N GLY A 75 -23.91 -68.55 -2.96
CA GLY A 75 -22.48 -68.71 -3.20
C GLY A 75 -21.58 -68.13 -2.11
N ALA A 76 -22.13 -67.29 -1.23
CA ALA A 76 -21.40 -66.68 -0.12
C ALA A 76 -20.88 -67.75 0.86
N VAL A 77 -19.59 -67.67 1.19
CA VAL A 77 -18.92 -68.52 2.18
C VAL A 77 -18.74 -67.72 3.47
N ILE A 78 -19.37 -68.19 4.54
CA ILE A 78 -19.52 -67.50 5.82
C ILE A 78 -18.60 -68.16 6.85
N ASN A 79 -18.01 -67.34 7.73
CA ASN A 79 -17.05 -67.72 8.79
C ASN A 79 -15.69 -68.25 8.32
N LEU A 80 -15.40 -68.26 7.01
CA LEU A 80 -14.12 -68.76 6.48
C LEU A 80 -12.91 -68.09 7.13
N GLN A 81 -12.89 -66.75 7.14
CA GLN A 81 -11.80 -65.96 7.72
C GLN A 81 -11.69 -66.16 9.24
N ALA A 82 -12.83 -66.18 9.96
CA ALA A 82 -12.87 -66.39 11.40
C ALA A 82 -12.30 -67.78 11.79
N LEU A 83 -12.59 -68.82 10.99
CA LEU A 83 -12.07 -70.16 11.19
C LEU A 83 -10.59 -70.28 10.89
N LEU A 84 -10.11 -69.68 9.79
CA LEU A 84 -8.70 -69.72 9.38
C LEU A 84 -7.80 -68.92 10.33
N LEU A 85 -8.27 -67.76 10.82
CA LEU A 85 -7.51 -66.87 11.71
C LEU A 85 -7.76 -67.12 13.21
N ASN A 86 -8.61 -68.09 13.54
CA ASN A 86 -9.05 -68.39 14.91
C ASN A 86 -9.54 -67.16 15.69
N LYS A 87 -10.33 -66.31 15.01
CA LYS A 87 -10.94 -65.09 15.57
C LYS A 87 -12.44 -65.30 15.82
N PRO A 88 -13.08 -64.55 16.75
CA PRO A 88 -14.53 -64.54 16.87
C PRO A 88 -15.17 -63.95 15.61
N VAL A 89 -16.44 -64.27 15.38
CA VAL A 89 -17.20 -63.77 14.23
C VAL A 89 -17.47 -62.27 14.39
N GLU A 90 -17.22 -61.46 13.37
CA GLU A 90 -17.31 -59.99 13.48
C GLU A 90 -18.74 -59.44 13.30
N GLN A 91 -19.62 -60.19 12.64
CA GLN A 91 -20.94 -59.69 12.22
C GLN A 91 -22.07 -60.63 12.64
N THR A 92 -23.24 -60.08 12.96
CA THR A 92 -24.45 -60.88 13.21
C THR A 92 -25.20 -61.07 11.90
N LEU A 93 -25.51 -62.32 11.56
CA LEU A 93 -26.17 -62.70 10.30
C LEU A 93 -27.58 -63.23 10.58
N ILE A 94 -28.58 -62.65 9.91
CA ILE A 94 -30.00 -63.02 10.05
C ILE A 94 -30.57 -63.42 8.68
N THR A 95 -31.37 -64.48 8.63
CA THR A 95 -32.06 -64.90 7.40
C THR A 95 -33.25 -63.97 7.11
N LEU A 96 -33.40 -63.48 5.87
CA LEU A 96 -34.54 -62.65 5.47
C LEU A 96 -35.71 -63.49 4.92
N ASN A 97 -35.38 -64.61 4.30
CA ASN A 97 -36.32 -65.62 3.83
C ASN A 97 -35.80 -67.02 4.18
N GLU A 98 -36.50 -68.06 3.76
CA GLU A 98 -35.98 -69.43 3.90
C GLU A 98 -34.67 -69.57 3.11
N CYS A 99 -33.61 -69.93 3.83
CA CYS A 99 -32.26 -70.06 3.29
C CYS A 99 -31.77 -71.50 3.43
N GLN A 100 -31.21 -72.03 2.34
CA GLN A 100 -30.53 -73.32 2.33
C GLN A 100 -29.02 -73.11 2.40
N PHE A 101 -28.36 -73.81 3.30
CA PHE A 101 -26.92 -73.74 3.52
C PHE A 101 -26.30 -75.13 3.39
N TRP A 102 -25.04 -75.15 2.97
CA TRP A 102 -24.14 -76.25 3.28
C TRP A 102 -23.29 -75.88 4.49
N PHE A 103 -23.19 -76.79 5.45
CA PHE A 103 -22.50 -76.58 6.71
C PHE A 103 -21.43 -77.65 6.92
N VAL A 104 -20.27 -77.25 7.41
CA VAL A 104 -19.26 -78.15 7.96
C VAL A 104 -18.82 -77.62 9.32
N SER A 105 -18.71 -78.51 10.31
CA SER A 105 -18.36 -78.11 11.68
C SER A 105 -16.95 -77.53 11.76
N ALA A 106 -16.71 -76.65 12.74
CA ALA A 106 -15.38 -76.06 12.95
C ALA A 106 -14.28 -77.11 13.17
N SER A 107 -14.58 -78.23 13.85
CA SER A 107 -13.64 -79.33 14.08
C SER A 107 -13.29 -80.07 12.79
N GLU A 108 -14.28 -80.36 11.94
CA GLU A 108 -14.04 -81.09 10.67
C GLU A 108 -13.32 -80.21 9.65
N PHE A 109 -13.65 -78.92 9.62
CA PHE A 109 -12.97 -77.95 8.76
C PHE A 109 -11.52 -77.76 9.21
N ARG A 110 -11.25 -77.65 10.52
CA ARG A 110 -9.87 -77.58 11.05
C ARG A 110 -9.06 -78.84 10.71
N ALA A 111 -9.64 -80.02 10.89
CA ALA A 111 -8.98 -81.27 10.51
C ALA A 111 -8.67 -81.34 9.01
N LEU A 112 -9.53 -80.75 8.16
CA LEU A 112 -9.28 -80.64 6.73
C LEU A 112 -8.12 -79.67 6.44
N VAL A 113 -8.06 -78.53 7.13
CA VAL A 113 -6.99 -77.53 6.99
C VAL A 113 -5.64 -78.06 7.49
N GLU A 114 -5.62 -78.86 8.56
CA GLU A 114 -4.41 -79.55 9.03
C GLU A 114 -3.88 -80.57 8.01
N HIS A 115 -4.77 -81.27 7.31
CA HIS A 115 -4.39 -82.24 6.29
C HIS A 115 -3.97 -81.59 4.97
N TYR A 116 -4.57 -80.44 4.64
CA TYR A 116 -4.32 -79.67 3.41
C TYR A 116 -3.93 -78.22 3.76
N PRO A 117 -2.68 -77.96 4.18
CA PRO A 117 -2.22 -76.62 4.53
C PRO A 117 -2.28 -75.63 3.34
N GLU A 118 -2.39 -76.13 2.11
CA GLU A 118 -2.64 -75.33 0.91
C GLU A 118 -3.92 -74.47 0.99
N ILE A 119 -4.91 -74.88 1.80
CA ILE A 119 -6.13 -74.09 2.04
C ILE A 119 -5.77 -72.73 2.66
N THR A 120 -4.99 -72.74 3.75
CA THR A 120 -4.59 -71.51 4.44
C THR A 120 -3.66 -70.66 3.57
N GLN A 121 -2.76 -71.30 2.82
CA GLN A 121 -1.82 -70.61 1.92
C GLN A 121 -2.55 -69.87 0.79
N ALA A 122 -3.51 -70.54 0.12
CA ALA A 122 -4.27 -69.97 -0.99
C ALA A 122 -5.09 -68.74 -0.59
N PHE A 123 -5.82 -68.81 0.53
CA PHE A 123 -6.60 -67.67 1.01
C PHE A 123 -5.72 -66.53 1.55
N SER A 124 -4.57 -66.85 2.16
CA SER A 124 -3.62 -65.82 2.62
C SER A 124 -3.00 -65.05 1.45
N GLN A 125 -2.72 -65.73 0.32
CA GLN A 125 -2.22 -65.09 -0.90
C GLN A 125 -3.26 -64.17 -1.54
N GLN A 126 -4.51 -64.63 -1.68
CA GLN A 126 -5.60 -63.80 -2.22
C GLN A 126 -5.85 -62.54 -1.37
N LEU A 127 -5.90 -62.70 -0.04
CA LEU A 127 -6.06 -61.57 0.88
C LEU A 127 -4.89 -60.59 0.77
N ALA A 128 -3.66 -61.07 0.59
CA ALA A 128 -2.50 -60.22 0.41
C ALA A 128 -2.59 -59.43 -0.91
N GLU A 129 -2.99 -60.06 -2.01
CA GLU A 129 -3.20 -59.40 -3.30
C GLU A 129 -4.30 -58.33 -3.24
N GLU A 130 -5.46 -58.64 -2.64
CA GLU A 130 -6.56 -57.69 -2.47
C GLU A 130 -6.16 -56.49 -1.59
N VAL A 131 -5.41 -56.73 -0.51
CA VAL A 131 -4.89 -55.65 0.36
C VAL A 131 -3.85 -54.82 -0.36
N GLU A 132 -2.96 -55.43 -1.14
CA GLU A 132 -1.96 -54.72 -1.94
C GLU A 132 -2.64 -53.82 -2.97
N GLU A 133 -3.63 -54.33 -3.70
CA GLU A 133 -4.40 -53.55 -4.69
C GLU A 133 -5.14 -52.38 -4.03
N LEU A 134 -5.87 -52.61 -2.93
CA LEU A 134 -6.56 -51.56 -2.18
C LEU A 134 -5.58 -50.53 -1.61
N SER A 135 -4.42 -50.96 -1.12
CA SER A 135 -3.39 -50.06 -0.60
C SER A 135 -2.80 -49.17 -1.69
N ALA A 136 -2.59 -49.72 -2.89
CA ALA A 136 -2.10 -48.97 -4.05
C ALA A 136 -3.15 -47.95 -4.53
N GLN A 137 -4.42 -48.34 -4.59
CA GLN A 137 -5.52 -47.42 -4.92
C GLN A 137 -5.64 -46.27 -3.90
N LEU A 138 -5.56 -46.59 -2.60
CA LEU A 138 -5.62 -45.58 -1.54
C LEU A 138 -4.41 -44.62 -1.60
N ALA A 139 -3.20 -45.15 -1.81
CA ALA A 139 -2.00 -44.35 -1.95
C ALA A 139 -2.09 -43.39 -3.13
N TYR A 140 -2.59 -43.87 -4.29
CA TYR A 140 -2.81 -43.05 -5.47
C TYR A 140 -3.80 -41.90 -5.20
N GLU A 141 -4.95 -42.18 -4.58
CA GLU A 141 -5.94 -41.15 -4.24
C GLU A 141 -5.41 -40.14 -3.20
N GLN A 142 -4.63 -40.58 -2.22
CA GLN A 142 -3.97 -39.68 -1.26
C GLN A 142 -2.96 -38.76 -1.93
N GLU A 143 -2.14 -39.29 -2.85
CA GLU A 143 -1.18 -38.49 -3.63
C GLU A 143 -1.92 -37.48 -4.52
N ARG A 144 -2.96 -37.93 -5.23
CA ARG A 144 -3.84 -37.08 -6.04
C ARG A 144 -4.44 -35.93 -5.23
N GLN A 145 -5.00 -36.21 -4.06
CA GLN A 145 -5.54 -35.16 -3.18
C GLN A 145 -4.47 -34.18 -2.71
N THR A 146 -3.28 -34.67 -2.37
CA THR A 146 -2.16 -33.84 -1.91
C THR A 146 -1.69 -32.88 -3.00
N ILE A 147 -1.62 -33.34 -4.25
CA ILE A 147 -1.23 -32.54 -5.42
C ILE A 147 -2.29 -31.46 -5.72
N LEU A 148 -3.58 -31.80 -5.67
CA LEU A 148 -4.65 -30.87 -6.06
C LEU A 148 -5.01 -29.86 -4.96
N ARG A 149 -4.85 -30.21 -3.67
CA ARG A 149 -5.29 -29.42 -2.50
C ARG A 149 -4.93 -27.92 -2.55
N PRO A 150 -3.71 -27.50 -2.96
CA PRO A 150 -3.35 -26.08 -3.00
C PRO A 150 -4.13 -25.27 -4.05
N TYR A 151 -4.71 -25.95 -5.05
CA TYR A 151 -5.31 -25.33 -6.23
C TYR A 151 -6.85 -25.47 -6.27
N LEU A 152 -7.45 -26.25 -5.37
CA LEU A 152 -8.87 -26.57 -5.38
C LEU A 152 -9.77 -25.33 -5.26
N VAL A 153 -10.76 -25.26 -6.13
CA VAL A 153 -11.89 -24.34 -6.08
C VAL A 153 -13.11 -25.14 -5.63
N SER A 154 -13.60 -24.91 -4.42
CA SER A 154 -14.65 -25.73 -3.82
C SER A 154 -16.08 -25.33 -4.18
N LYS A 155 -16.31 -24.06 -4.53
CA LYS A 155 -17.63 -23.54 -4.91
C LYS A 155 -17.55 -22.24 -5.69
N ALA A 156 -18.60 -21.96 -6.46
CA ALA A 156 -18.84 -20.62 -6.97
C ALA A 156 -19.21 -19.67 -5.80
N LYS A 157 -18.71 -18.42 -5.85
CA LYS A 157 -19.00 -17.42 -4.81
C LYS A 157 -20.45 -16.94 -4.91
N ARG A 158 -20.92 -16.67 -6.13
CA ARG A 158 -22.26 -16.11 -6.39
C ARG A 158 -22.70 -16.23 -7.85
N GLY A 159 -24.01 -16.14 -8.09
CA GLY A 159 -24.56 -15.96 -9.44
C GLY A 159 -24.29 -14.56 -10.02
N ILE A 160 -24.54 -14.41 -11.33
CA ILE A 160 -24.47 -13.12 -12.03
C ILE A 160 -25.69 -12.26 -11.67
N ILE A 161 -25.43 -11.08 -11.10
CA ILE A 161 -26.44 -10.14 -10.60
C ILE A 161 -26.68 -9.04 -11.62
N GLY A 162 -27.94 -8.58 -11.69
CA GLY A 162 -28.36 -7.50 -12.58
C GLY A 162 -29.46 -7.92 -13.56
N LYS A 163 -30.17 -6.94 -14.09
CA LYS A 163 -31.30 -7.09 -15.03
C LYS A 163 -31.01 -6.48 -16.40
N SER A 164 -29.86 -5.84 -16.59
CA SER A 164 -29.47 -5.25 -17.87
C SER A 164 -29.38 -6.31 -18.96
N ARG A 165 -29.56 -5.87 -20.22
CA ARG A 165 -29.33 -6.71 -21.41
C ARG A 165 -27.96 -7.42 -21.39
N TYR A 166 -26.94 -6.76 -20.83
CA TYR A 166 -25.59 -7.28 -20.72
C TYR A 166 -25.47 -8.37 -19.65
N GLY A 167 -26.15 -8.22 -18.50
CA GLY A 167 -26.21 -9.23 -17.44
C GLY A 167 -26.98 -10.48 -17.88
N VAL A 168 -28.12 -10.29 -18.55
CA VAL A 168 -28.94 -11.38 -19.12
C VAL A 168 -28.16 -12.16 -20.18
N ARG A 169 -27.52 -11.47 -21.12
CA ARG A 169 -26.68 -12.12 -22.16
C ARG A 169 -25.53 -12.92 -21.55
N LEU A 170 -24.84 -12.36 -20.54
CA LEU A 170 -23.75 -13.05 -19.86
C LEU A 170 -24.24 -14.32 -19.14
N ARG A 171 -25.40 -14.28 -18.47
CA ARG A 171 -26.01 -15.47 -17.86
C ARG A 171 -26.32 -16.56 -18.89
N SER A 172 -26.88 -16.18 -20.03
CA SER A 172 -27.17 -17.11 -21.12
C SER A 172 -25.88 -17.75 -21.67
N GLN A 173 -24.82 -16.96 -21.89
CA GLN A 173 -23.52 -17.46 -22.34
C GLN A 173 -22.89 -18.45 -21.35
N VAL A 174 -22.97 -18.17 -20.05
CA VAL A 174 -22.49 -19.07 -18.99
C VAL A 174 -23.29 -20.38 -18.97
N LYS A 175 -24.62 -20.31 -19.07
CA LYS A 175 -25.48 -21.51 -19.11
C LYS A 175 -25.14 -22.39 -20.31
N GLN A 176 -25.06 -21.80 -21.51
CA GLN A 176 -24.70 -22.53 -22.73
C GLN A 176 -23.26 -23.06 -22.66
N ALA A 177 -22.34 -22.38 -21.97
CA ALA A 177 -20.97 -22.89 -21.77
C ALA A 177 -20.93 -24.06 -20.78
N ALA A 178 -21.89 -24.17 -19.86
CA ALA A 178 -21.95 -25.26 -18.89
C ALA A 178 -22.50 -26.57 -19.50
N GLU A 179 -23.22 -26.51 -20.62
CA GLU A 179 -23.85 -27.66 -21.28
C GLU A 179 -22.81 -28.63 -21.87
N ASN A 180 -21.73 -28.12 -22.48
CA ASN A 180 -20.70 -28.92 -23.13
C ASN A 180 -19.35 -28.86 -22.38
N ARG A 181 -18.46 -29.82 -22.65
CA ARG A 181 -17.07 -29.86 -22.12
C ARG A 181 -16.09 -28.97 -22.89
N GLU A 182 -16.59 -28.13 -23.79
CA GLU A 182 -15.79 -27.27 -24.64
C GLU A 182 -14.88 -26.32 -23.83
N SER A 183 -13.73 -26.01 -24.44
CA SER A 183 -12.78 -25.04 -23.93
C SER A 183 -13.36 -23.62 -23.97
N VAL A 184 -13.20 -22.88 -22.87
CA VAL A 184 -13.81 -21.54 -22.74
C VAL A 184 -12.75 -20.51 -22.38
N ILE A 185 -12.69 -19.42 -23.13
CA ILE A 185 -11.93 -18.23 -22.74
C ILE A 185 -12.86 -17.11 -22.26
N ILE A 186 -12.59 -16.62 -21.06
CA ILE A 186 -13.32 -15.54 -20.41
C ILE A 186 -12.40 -14.32 -20.38
N PHE A 187 -12.73 -13.28 -21.14
CA PHE A 187 -11.91 -12.08 -21.22
C PHE A 187 -12.68 -10.81 -20.87
N GLY A 188 -11.96 -9.83 -20.33
CA GLY A 188 -12.50 -8.53 -19.95
C GLY A 188 -11.60 -7.82 -18.95
N GLU A 189 -11.94 -6.58 -18.62
CA GLU A 189 -11.13 -5.74 -17.75
C GLU A 189 -10.82 -6.32 -16.35
N PRO A 190 -9.82 -5.76 -15.66
CA PRO A 190 -9.50 -6.14 -14.28
C PRO A 190 -10.70 -5.94 -13.34
N GLY A 191 -10.81 -6.81 -12.33
CA GLY A 191 -11.83 -6.65 -11.28
C GLY A 191 -13.25 -7.09 -11.64
N LEU A 192 -13.46 -7.82 -12.74
CA LEU A 192 -14.77 -8.35 -13.17
C LEU A 192 -15.15 -9.72 -12.56
N GLU A 193 -14.38 -10.24 -11.61
CA GLU A 193 -14.59 -11.57 -10.99
C GLU A 193 -14.74 -12.71 -12.03
N LYS A 194 -13.88 -12.71 -13.05
CA LYS A 194 -13.87 -13.70 -14.14
C LYS A 194 -13.65 -15.13 -13.62
N ASP A 195 -12.92 -15.27 -12.50
CA ASP A 195 -12.72 -16.52 -11.76
C ASP A 195 -14.04 -17.09 -11.22
N ASN A 196 -14.94 -16.24 -10.73
CA ASN A 196 -16.27 -16.67 -10.31
C ASN A 196 -17.14 -17.10 -11.50
N ILE A 197 -16.98 -16.44 -12.66
CA ILE A 197 -17.70 -16.84 -13.89
C ILE A 197 -17.23 -18.24 -14.34
N ALA A 198 -15.93 -18.51 -14.32
CA ALA A 198 -15.39 -19.84 -14.59
C ALA A 198 -15.95 -20.90 -13.62
N ALA A 199 -15.99 -20.58 -12.32
CA ALA A 199 -16.57 -21.47 -11.33
C ALA A 199 -18.07 -21.73 -11.59
N LEU A 200 -18.85 -20.71 -11.99
CA LEU A 200 -20.25 -20.89 -12.37
C LEU A 200 -20.42 -21.85 -13.55
N ILE A 201 -19.53 -21.80 -14.55
CA ILE A 201 -19.57 -22.72 -15.69
C ILE A 201 -19.35 -24.16 -15.20
N HIS A 202 -18.32 -24.41 -14.39
CA HIS A 202 -18.01 -25.73 -13.87
C HIS A 202 -19.14 -26.28 -12.98
N PHE A 203 -19.57 -25.53 -11.96
CA PHE A 203 -20.58 -26.01 -11.00
C PHE A 203 -22.01 -26.09 -11.57
N SER A 204 -22.25 -25.47 -12.74
CA SER A 204 -23.52 -25.63 -13.48
C SER A 204 -23.47 -26.77 -14.51
N SER A 205 -22.33 -27.43 -14.69
CA SER A 205 -22.16 -28.52 -15.65
C SER A 205 -22.53 -29.89 -15.07
N PRO A 206 -22.70 -30.93 -15.91
CA PRO A 206 -22.88 -32.31 -15.45
C PRO A 206 -21.72 -32.81 -14.56
N TYR A 207 -20.53 -32.24 -14.73
CA TYR A 207 -19.30 -32.61 -14.02
C TYR A 207 -19.03 -31.78 -12.76
N ARG A 208 -20.06 -31.17 -12.17
CA ARG A 208 -19.94 -30.37 -10.93
C ARG A 208 -19.40 -31.12 -9.71
N ARG A 209 -19.34 -32.47 -9.77
CA ARG A 209 -18.78 -33.33 -8.72
C ARG A 209 -17.28 -33.58 -8.90
N GLU A 210 -16.74 -33.33 -10.10
CA GLU A 210 -15.33 -33.45 -10.38
C GLU A 210 -14.54 -32.27 -9.78
N ALA A 211 -13.24 -32.46 -9.57
CA ALA A 211 -12.40 -31.40 -9.03
C ALA A 211 -12.26 -30.22 -10.03
N MET A 212 -12.30 -29.00 -9.51
CA MET A 212 -11.89 -27.80 -10.22
C MET A 212 -10.64 -27.24 -9.56
N ILE A 213 -9.59 -27.00 -10.35
CA ILE A 213 -8.36 -26.37 -9.87
C ILE A 213 -8.11 -25.04 -10.57
N LYS A 214 -7.53 -24.07 -9.86
CA LYS A 214 -7.14 -22.77 -10.39
C LYS A 214 -5.64 -22.58 -10.30
N VAL A 215 -5.01 -22.35 -11.44
CA VAL A 215 -3.57 -22.09 -11.57
C VAL A 215 -3.37 -20.68 -12.13
N ASP A 216 -2.41 -19.94 -11.56
CA ASP A 216 -2.06 -18.59 -11.98
C ASP A 216 -0.88 -18.66 -12.98
N CYS A 217 -1.10 -18.20 -14.22
CA CYS A 217 -0.11 -18.24 -15.30
C CYS A 217 1.16 -17.43 -14.97
N SER A 218 1.05 -16.39 -14.13
CA SER A 218 2.22 -15.64 -13.64
C SER A 218 3.20 -16.48 -12.84
N LYS A 219 2.71 -17.53 -12.16
CA LYS A 219 3.50 -18.43 -11.31
C LYS A 219 3.94 -19.70 -12.04
N LEU A 220 3.39 -19.96 -13.22
CA LEU A 220 3.69 -21.14 -14.03
C LEU A 220 5.08 -21.08 -14.69
N GLN A 221 5.68 -19.89 -14.85
CA GLN A 221 7.00 -19.71 -15.48
C GLN A 221 8.12 -20.53 -14.80
N ALA A 222 8.07 -20.68 -13.46
CA ALA A 222 9.03 -21.48 -12.70
C ALA A 222 8.61 -22.95 -12.51
N ARG A 223 7.44 -23.34 -13.02
CA ARG A 223 6.74 -24.58 -12.60
C ARG A 223 6.04 -25.32 -13.74
N VAL A 224 6.59 -25.30 -14.95
CA VAL A 224 6.05 -26.02 -16.12
C VAL A 224 5.87 -27.52 -15.85
N ALA A 225 6.84 -28.12 -15.15
CA ALA A 225 6.78 -29.51 -14.72
C ALA A 225 5.67 -29.81 -13.70
N GLU A 226 5.09 -28.80 -13.04
CA GLU A 226 3.94 -28.96 -12.15
C GLU A 226 2.64 -29.12 -12.95
N LEU A 227 2.52 -28.45 -14.11
CA LEU A 227 1.32 -28.54 -14.96
C LEU A 227 1.30 -29.83 -15.78
N PHE A 228 2.39 -30.11 -16.50
CA PHE A 228 2.51 -31.24 -17.43
C PHE A 228 3.16 -32.48 -16.83
N GLY A 229 3.68 -32.41 -15.59
CA GLY A 229 4.37 -33.53 -14.96
C GLY A 229 5.77 -33.77 -15.52
N ARG A 230 6.44 -34.79 -14.98
CA ARG A 230 7.77 -35.26 -15.43
C ARG A 230 7.66 -36.68 -15.96
N ALA A 231 8.33 -36.96 -17.07
CA ALA A 231 8.38 -38.32 -17.61
C ALA A 231 9.03 -39.28 -16.58
N GLY A 232 8.29 -40.31 -16.15
CA GLY A 232 8.73 -41.28 -15.13
C GLY A 232 8.85 -40.73 -13.70
N GLY A 233 8.23 -39.57 -13.42
CA GLY A 233 8.25 -38.92 -12.10
C GLY A 233 6.85 -38.63 -11.56
N LYS A 234 6.74 -37.61 -10.68
CA LYS A 234 5.45 -37.20 -10.11
C LYS A 234 4.45 -36.78 -11.20
N PRO A 235 3.17 -37.21 -11.11
CA PRO A 235 2.15 -36.85 -12.09
C PRO A 235 1.90 -35.34 -12.11
N GLY A 236 1.61 -34.82 -13.29
CA GLY A 236 1.28 -33.40 -13.47
C GLY A 236 -0.12 -33.06 -12.96
N LEU A 237 -0.41 -31.77 -12.77
CA LEU A 237 -1.74 -31.29 -12.39
C LEU A 237 -2.82 -31.72 -13.38
N ILE A 238 -2.52 -31.76 -14.68
CA ILE A 238 -3.47 -32.18 -15.72
C ILE A 238 -3.86 -33.65 -15.56
N GLU A 239 -2.87 -34.50 -15.26
CA GLU A 239 -3.03 -35.94 -15.08
C GLU A 239 -3.82 -36.24 -13.80
N ALA A 240 -3.40 -35.65 -12.67
CA ALA A 240 -4.06 -35.84 -11.37
C ALA A 240 -5.52 -35.32 -11.37
N LEU A 241 -5.82 -34.33 -12.21
CA LEU A 241 -7.17 -33.76 -12.34
C LEU A 241 -8.16 -34.71 -13.03
N GLY A 242 -7.69 -35.57 -13.95
CA GLY A 242 -8.53 -36.50 -14.70
C GLY A 242 -9.66 -35.78 -15.47
N GLN A 243 -10.91 -36.08 -15.13
CA GLN A 243 -12.09 -35.49 -15.76
C GLN A 243 -12.52 -34.12 -15.18
N GLY A 244 -11.71 -33.53 -14.30
CA GLY A 244 -11.97 -32.23 -13.69
C GLY A 244 -11.83 -31.03 -14.63
N THR A 245 -11.80 -29.83 -14.03
CA THR A 245 -11.67 -28.55 -14.75
C THR A 245 -10.44 -27.77 -14.31
N LEU A 246 -9.56 -27.45 -15.26
CA LEU A 246 -8.38 -26.62 -15.07
C LEU A 246 -8.71 -25.18 -15.45
N LEU A 247 -8.62 -24.28 -14.47
CA LEU A 247 -8.75 -22.84 -14.66
C LEU A 247 -7.38 -22.18 -14.75
N LEU A 248 -7.03 -21.70 -15.94
CA LEU A 248 -5.82 -20.91 -16.19
C LEU A 248 -6.13 -19.42 -16.03
N ASN A 249 -5.63 -18.83 -14.95
CA ASN A 249 -5.84 -17.42 -14.64
C ASN A 249 -4.71 -16.55 -15.20
N ASN A 250 -5.05 -15.37 -15.75
CA ASN A 250 -4.10 -14.43 -16.35
C ASN A 250 -3.27 -15.02 -17.50
N ILE A 251 -3.92 -15.69 -18.45
CA ILE A 251 -3.22 -16.38 -19.55
C ILE A 251 -2.37 -15.47 -20.44
N GLN A 252 -2.62 -14.15 -20.42
CA GLN A 252 -1.76 -13.16 -21.08
C GLN A 252 -0.34 -13.05 -20.48
N GLU A 253 -0.12 -13.58 -19.27
CA GLU A 253 1.17 -13.58 -18.56
C GLU A 253 1.95 -14.91 -18.74
N LEU A 254 1.41 -15.82 -19.54
CA LEU A 254 2.06 -17.07 -19.88
C LEU A 254 3.37 -16.81 -20.63
N SER A 255 4.42 -17.59 -20.35
CA SER A 255 5.67 -17.53 -21.10
C SER A 255 5.42 -17.82 -22.59
N PRO A 256 6.10 -17.14 -23.53
CA PRO A 256 5.94 -17.37 -24.97
C PRO A 256 6.15 -18.82 -25.39
N GLU A 257 7.04 -19.54 -24.69
CA GLU A 257 7.34 -20.96 -24.92
C GLU A 257 6.17 -21.91 -24.60
N LEU A 258 5.26 -21.52 -23.70
CA LEU A 258 4.14 -22.36 -23.26
C LEU A 258 2.87 -22.11 -24.07
N ILE A 259 2.79 -21.01 -24.83
CA ILE A 259 1.60 -20.69 -25.62
C ILE A 259 1.35 -21.78 -26.69
N PRO A 260 2.36 -22.25 -27.45
CA PRO A 260 2.18 -23.34 -28.40
C PRO A 260 1.73 -24.65 -27.75
N GLU A 261 2.27 -24.98 -26.57
CA GLU A 261 1.91 -26.20 -25.83
C GLU A 261 0.46 -26.20 -25.35
N ILE A 262 -0.01 -25.07 -24.81
CA ILE A 262 -1.42 -24.91 -24.41
C ILE A 262 -2.33 -24.90 -25.64
N ALA A 263 -1.93 -24.24 -26.73
CA ALA A 263 -2.68 -24.27 -27.97
C ALA A 263 -2.79 -25.69 -28.55
N ASN A 264 -1.70 -26.47 -28.49
CA ASN A 264 -1.73 -27.87 -28.92
C ASN A 264 -2.65 -28.70 -28.01
N LEU A 265 -2.54 -28.54 -26.70
CA LEU A 265 -3.43 -29.20 -25.73
C LEU A 265 -4.90 -28.90 -25.98
N LEU A 266 -5.25 -27.65 -26.31
CA LEU A 266 -6.63 -27.26 -26.65
C LEU A 266 -7.12 -27.88 -27.96
N ARG A 267 -6.22 -28.08 -28.93
CA ARG A 267 -6.56 -28.59 -30.27
C ARG A 267 -6.64 -30.11 -30.34
N THR A 268 -5.72 -30.81 -29.69
CA THR A 268 -5.56 -32.27 -29.81
C THR A 268 -5.90 -33.03 -28.53
N ASN A 269 -6.15 -32.34 -27.40
CA ASN A 269 -6.28 -32.93 -26.07
C ASN A 269 -5.06 -33.77 -25.66
N THR A 270 -3.87 -33.45 -26.19
CA THR A 270 -2.61 -34.15 -25.86
C THR A 270 -1.53 -33.18 -25.39
N TYR A 271 -0.64 -33.64 -24.51
CA TYR A 271 0.53 -32.89 -24.05
C TYR A 271 1.75 -33.80 -23.89
N THR A 272 2.94 -33.20 -23.84
CA THR A 272 4.19 -33.92 -23.57
C THR A 272 4.74 -33.57 -22.18
N PRO A 273 4.93 -34.55 -21.27
CA PRO A 273 5.59 -34.33 -19.99
C PRO A 273 7.04 -33.83 -20.17
N VAL A 274 7.55 -33.11 -19.17
CA VAL A 274 8.91 -32.56 -19.22
C VAL A 274 9.94 -33.70 -19.03
N ASN A 275 10.84 -33.89 -20.01
CA ASN A 275 11.96 -34.83 -19.93
C ASN A 275 13.11 -34.32 -19.05
N ARG A 276 13.88 -35.23 -18.43
CA ARG A 276 14.93 -34.91 -17.43
C ARG A 276 16.21 -34.26 -18.02
N SER A 277 16.22 -33.87 -19.29
CA SER A 277 17.43 -33.39 -19.98
C SER A 277 17.25 -31.98 -20.55
N GLN A 278 17.42 -30.97 -19.68
CA GLN A 278 18.17 -29.74 -19.97
C GLN A 278 18.28 -28.87 -18.71
N PRO A 279 19.49 -28.54 -18.22
CA PRO A 279 19.65 -27.48 -17.23
C PRO A 279 19.34 -26.14 -17.90
N VAL A 280 18.38 -25.40 -17.36
CA VAL A 280 18.12 -24.01 -17.75
C VAL A 280 19.36 -23.19 -17.39
N VAL A 281 20.10 -22.77 -18.41
CA VAL A 281 21.26 -21.88 -18.29
C VAL A 281 20.77 -20.55 -17.72
N ALA A 282 21.13 -20.27 -16.47
CA ALA A 282 21.08 -18.94 -15.91
C ALA A 282 22.15 -18.10 -16.64
N HIS A 283 21.71 -17.13 -17.44
CA HIS A 283 22.62 -16.19 -18.09
C HIS A 283 23.47 -15.43 -17.06
N GLY A 284 24.79 -15.57 -17.16
CA GLY A 284 25.77 -14.65 -16.58
C GLY A 284 26.93 -15.32 -15.85
N GLY A 285 27.91 -15.85 -16.59
CA GLY A 285 29.20 -16.28 -16.04
C GLY A 285 30.01 -17.16 -17.00
N ASP A 286 30.95 -16.52 -17.70
CA ASP A 286 32.11 -16.97 -18.50
C ASP A 286 32.23 -18.37 -19.16
N PRO A 287 32.81 -18.46 -20.38
CA PRO A 287 32.95 -19.69 -21.14
C PRO A 287 34.34 -20.34 -20.98
N GLN A 288 34.42 -21.47 -20.29
CA GLN A 288 35.49 -22.46 -20.55
C GLN A 288 35.08 -23.80 -19.95
N ASP A 289 34.63 -24.74 -20.79
CA ASP A 289 35.14 -26.11 -20.84
C ASP A 289 34.24 -27.00 -21.73
N ARG A 290 34.84 -27.47 -22.83
CA ARG A 290 34.36 -28.56 -23.67
C ARG A 290 34.91 -29.87 -23.11
N ALA A 291 34.07 -30.90 -22.99
CA ALA A 291 34.45 -32.27 -23.33
C ALA A 291 33.23 -33.22 -23.42
N THR A 292 33.04 -33.78 -24.62
CA THR A 292 32.66 -35.17 -24.91
C THR A 292 31.43 -35.81 -24.25
N SER A 293 30.37 -36.03 -25.04
CA SER A 293 29.88 -37.39 -25.35
C SER A 293 28.70 -37.31 -26.33
N GLU A 294 28.92 -37.84 -27.53
CA GLU A 294 27.88 -38.19 -28.49
C GLU A 294 27.16 -39.43 -27.97
N HIS A 295 25.91 -39.27 -27.53
CA HIS A 295 24.95 -40.37 -27.50
C HIS A 295 23.63 -39.89 -28.09
N THR A 296 23.48 -40.26 -29.35
CA THR A 296 22.26 -40.24 -30.14
C THR A 296 21.31 -41.30 -29.59
N ASP A 297 20.33 -40.91 -28.79
CA ASP A 297 19.12 -41.70 -28.56
C ASP A 297 17.91 -40.78 -28.67
N VAL A 298 17.25 -40.87 -29.83
CA VAL A 298 15.97 -40.23 -30.10
C VAL A 298 14.90 -40.98 -29.28
N ALA A 299 14.77 -40.61 -28.01
CA ALA A 299 13.66 -41.04 -27.18
C ALA A 299 12.37 -40.42 -27.74
N ALA A 300 11.47 -41.28 -28.21
CA ALA A 300 10.11 -40.91 -28.60
C ALA A 300 9.49 -40.02 -27.51
N ALA A 301 9.02 -38.83 -27.88
CA ALA A 301 8.31 -37.95 -26.96
C ALA A 301 7.04 -38.71 -26.49
N ASN A 302 6.99 -39.09 -25.22
CA ASN A 302 5.84 -39.75 -24.63
C ASN A 302 4.66 -38.75 -24.63
N VAL A 303 3.75 -38.90 -25.60
CA VAL A 303 2.54 -38.06 -25.71
C VAL A 303 1.46 -38.61 -24.79
N SER A 304 0.97 -37.79 -23.86
CA SER A 304 -0.11 -38.11 -22.93
C SER A 304 -1.43 -37.45 -23.37
N THR A 305 -2.57 -38.09 -23.10
CA THR A 305 -3.91 -37.52 -23.37
C THR A 305 -4.50 -36.87 -22.12
N SER A 306 -5.21 -35.77 -22.29
CA SER A 306 -5.93 -35.08 -21.21
C SER A 306 -7.43 -35.20 -21.40
N GLN A 307 -8.14 -35.55 -20.32
CA GLN A 307 -9.61 -35.50 -20.26
C GLN A 307 -10.10 -34.24 -19.53
N ALA A 308 -9.18 -33.38 -19.07
CA ALA A 308 -9.51 -32.21 -18.27
C ALA A 308 -10.14 -31.13 -19.13
N ARG A 309 -11.20 -30.52 -18.62
CA ARG A 309 -11.78 -29.33 -19.23
C ARG A 309 -10.89 -28.11 -18.95
N ILE A 310 -10.59 -27.32 -19.98
CA ILE A 310 -9.76 -26.12 -19.83
C ILE A 310 -10.62 -24.85 -19.91
N ILE A 311 -10.55 -24.02 -18.88
CA ILE A 311 -11.13 -22.68 -18.86
C ILE A 311 -10.00 -21.67 -18.66
N MET A 312 -10.01 -20.60 -19.45
CA MET A 312 -8.95 -19.60 -19.49
C MET A 312 -9.50 -18.22 -19.14
N ILE A 313 -8.73 -17.43 -18.40
CA ILE A 313 -9.08 -16.05 -18.06
C ILE A 313 -8.03 -15.11 -18.65
N ALA A 314 -8.50 -14.12 -19.41
CA ALA A 314 -7.66 -13.08 -19.99
C ALA A 314 -8.15 -11.66 -19.65
N GLU A 315 -7.26 -10.68 -19.71
CA GLU A 315 -7.67 -9.25 -19.62
C GLU A 315 -8.04 -8.66 -20.97
N ARG A 316 -7.41 -9.16 -22.03
CA ARG A 316 -7.59 -8.74 -23.42
C ARG A 316 -7.72 -9.96 -24.32
N LYS A 317 -8.10 -9.72 -25.58
CA LYS A 317 -8.05 -10.74 -26.62
C LYS A 317 -6.61 -11.19 -26.87
N LEU A 318 -6.41 -12.48 -27.09
CA LEU A 318 -5.12 -13.09 -27.37
C LEU A 318 -5.26 -13.91 -28.66
N PRO A 319 -4.91 -13.35 -29.83
CA PRO A 319 -5.20 -13.99 -31.12
C PRO A 319 -4.73 -15.44 -31.25
N GLU A 320 -3.59 -15.77 -30.62
CA GLU A 320 -2.98 -17.10 -30.63
C GLU A 320 -3.81 -18.16 -29.89
N ILE A 321 -4.57 -17.77 -28.88
CA ILE A 321 -5.40 -18.67 -28.05
C ILE A 321 -6.88 -18.54 -28.41
N ASP A 322 -7.33 -17.32 -28.71
CA ASP A 322 -8.69 -16.98 -29.13
C ASP A 322 -9.12 -17.77 -30.38
N SER A 323 -8.18 -18.11 -31.27
CA SER A 323 -8.44 -18.86 -32.50
C SER A 323 -8.61 -20.37 -32.28
N VAL A 324 -8.07 -20.90 -31.18
CA VAL A 324 -8.10 -22.33 -30.84
C VAL A 324 -9.17 -22.65 -29.79
N ALA A 325 -9.51 -21.68 -28.94
CA ALA A 325 -10.59 -21.84 -27.96
C ALA A 325 -11.96 -21.95 -28.66
N GLU A 326 -12.74 -22.95 -28.28
CA GLU A 326 -14.04 -23.23 -28.90
C GLU A 326 -15.09 -22.15 -28.56
N LYS A 327 -15.01 -21.58 -27.35
CA LYS A 327 -15.98 -20.59 -26.88
C LYS A 327 -15.35 -19.35 -26.25
N LEU A 328 -15.75 -18.18 -26.76
CA LEU A 328 -15.31 -16.88 -26.29
C LEU A 328 -16.41 -16.14 -25.51
N ILE A 329 -16.16 -15.82 -24.24
CA ILE A 329 -17.07 -15.06 -23.37
C ILE A 329 -16.42 -13.71 -23.01
N LYS A 330 -16.96 -12.63 -23.59
CA LYS A 330 -16.59 -11.26 -23.21
C LYS A 330 -17.38 -10.81 -21.99
N VAL A 331 -16.69 -10.52 -20.89
CA VAL A 331 -17.31 -9.94 -19.70
C VAL A 331 -17.39 -8.42 -19.87
N PRO A 332 -18.59 -7.81 -19.89
CA PRO A 332 -18.74 -6.37 -20.06
C PRO A 332 -18.27 -5.62 -18.82
N PRO A 333 -17.55 -4.49 -18.98
CA PRO A 333 -17.15 -3.66 -17.85
C PRO A 333 -18.35 -3.01 -17.18
N LEU A 334 -18.21 -2.69 -15.90
CA LEU A 334 -19.28 -2.16 -15.06
C LEU A 334 -19.85 -0.84 -15.59
N ARG A 335 -19.01 0.02 -16.20
CA ARG A 335 -19.44 1.28 -16.84
C ARG A 335 -20.45 1.12 -17.98
N VAL A 336 -20.51 -0.05 -18.63
CA VAL A 336 -21.48 -0.34 -19.70
C VAL A 336 -22.78 -0.96 -19.15
N ARG A 337 -22.74 -1.48 -17.92
CA ARG A 337 -23.90 -2.08 -17.23
C ARG A 337 -24.27 -1.31 -15.96
N LYS A 338 -24.26 0.03 -16.04
CA LYS A 338 -24.60 0.94 -14.92
C LYS A 338 -25.98 0.66 -14.29
N ALA A 339 -26.94 0.16 -15.08
CA ALA A 339 -28.26 -0.25 -14.60
C ALA A 339 -28.21 -1.39 -13.57
N ASP A 340 -27.18 -2.25 -13.60
CA ASP A 340 -27.04 -3.38 -12.67
C ASP A 340 -26.46 -2.97 -11.32
N ILE A 341 -25.86 -1.77 -11.21
CA ILE A 341 -25.15 -1.32 -10.00
C ILE A 341 -26.07 -1.35 -8.77
N GLY A 342 -27.33 -0.94 -8.90
CA GLY A 342 -28.28 -0.96 -7.78
C GLY A 342 -28.51 -2.36 -7.21
N ASP A 343 -28.76 -3.34 -8.09
CA ASP A 343 -28.94 -4.73 -7.67
C ASP A 343 -27.66 -5.31 -7.04
N ILE A 344 -26.49 -4.99 -7.61
CA ILE A 344 -25.18 -5.44 -7.12
C ILE A 344 -24.88 -4.87 -5.74
N VAL A 345 -25.12 -3.57 -5.54
CA VAL A 345 -24.89 -2.89 -4.25
C VAL A 345 -25.81 -3.44 -3.18
N ASN A 346 -27.11 -3.61 -3.48
CA ASN A 346 -28.07 -4.18 -2.54
C ASN A 346 -27.69 -5.61 -2.12
N TYR A 347 -27.15 -6.39 -3.06
CA TYR A 347 -26.62 -7.71 -2.77
C TYR A 347 -25.38 -7.66 -1.87
N TYR A 348 -24.41 -6.79 -2.17
CA TYR A 348 -23.21 -6.64 -1.34
C TYR A 348 -23.55 -6.19 0.08
N ILE A 349 -24.46 -5.21 0.22
CA ILE A 349 -24.95 -4.81 1.54
C ILE A 349 -25.55 -6.00 2.27
N SER A 350 -26.40 -6.81 1.62
CA SER A 350 -27.01 -7.97 2.25
C SER A 350 -25.99 -9.01 2.73
N ILE A 351 -24.92 -9.26 1.97
CA ILE A 351 -23.91 -10.26 2.35
C ILE A 351 -23.00 -9.73 3.45
N ILE A 352 -22.53 -8.50 3.32
CA ILE A 352 -21.63 -7.88 4.28
C ILE A 352 -22.35 -7.69 5.62
N SER A 353 -23.63 -7.28 5.59
CA SER A 353 -24.44 -7.16 6.81
C SER A 353 -24.60 -8.50 7.54
N ARG A 354 -24.85 -9.60 6.80
CA ARG A 354 -24.94 -10.95 7.39
C ARG A 354 -23.60 -11.42 7.96
N ALA A 355 -22.50 -11.20 7.23
CA ALA A 355 -21.17 -11.63 7.65
C ALA A 355 -20.67 -10.89 8.90
N LYS A 356 -21.12 -9.64 9.12
CA LYS A 356 -20.73 -8.80 10.25
C LYS A 356 -21.79 -8.71 11.35
N CYS A 357 -22.88 -9.48 11.25
CA CYS A 357 -24.00 -9.45 12.21
C CYS A 357 -24.57 -8.04 12.47
N ILE A 358 -24.66 -7.21 11.44
CA ILE A 358 -25.24 -5.86 11.50
C ILE A 358 -26.58 -5.82 10.77
N ASN A 359 -27.43 -4.86 11.13
CA ASN A 359 -28.70 -4.64 10.46
C ASN A 359 -28.50 -4.36 8.96
N LYS A 360 -29.53 -4.67 8.17
CA LYS A 360 -29.49 -4.42 6.73
C LYS A 360 -29.68 -2.94 6.45
N ASN A 361 -28.63 -2.27 5.99
CA ASN A 361 -28.66 -0.85 5.71
C ASN A 361 -29.28 -0.57 4.35
N ARG A 362 -29.91 0.61 4.19
CA ARG A 362 -30.49 1.04 2.90
C ARG A 362 -29.54 2.01 2.21
N ILE A 363 -29.37 1.90 0.91
CA ILE A 363 -28.64 2.91 0.13
C ILE A 363 -29.58 4.05 -0.26
N THR A 364 -29.13 5.29 -0.07
CA THR A 364 -29.88 6.48 -0.48
C THR A 364 -29.92 6.64 -2.01
N PRO A 365 -30.99 7.20 -2.59
CA PRO A 365 -31.08 7.46 -4.04
C PRO A 365 -29.95 8.33 -4.59
N GLU A 366 -29.46 9.29 -3.80
CA GLU A 366 -28.33 10.17 -4.13
C GLU A 366 -27.04 9.36 -4.27
N ALA A 367 -26.75 8.51 -3.28
CA ALA A 367 -25.58 7.64 -3.27
C ALA A 367 -25.59 6.66 -4.45
N LEU A 368 -26.76 6.10 -4.77
CA LEU A 368 -26.91 5.21 -5.91
C LEU A 368 -26.69 5.93 -7.25
N ARG A 369 -27.29 7.13 -7.44
CA ARG A 369 -27.06 7.95 -8.65
C ARG A 369 -25.59 8.27 -8.82
N ARG A 370 -24.90 8.60 -7.73
CA ARG A 370 -23.46 8.88 -7.73
C ARG A 370 -22.63 7.66 -8.12
N LEU A 371 -22.93 6.49 -7.55
CA LEU A 371 -22.31 5.23 -7.95
C LEU A 371 -22.54 4.95 -9.43
N GLN A 372 -23.75 5.15 -9.94
CA GLN A 372 -24.07 4.95 -11.36
C GLN A 372 -23.31 5.91 -12.29
N ALA A 373 -23.03 7.13 -11.84
CA ALA A 373 -22.26 8.09 -12.63
C ALA A 373 -20.78 7.69 -12.79
N TYR A 374 -20.21 7.01 -11.81
CA TYR A 374 -18.79 6.62 -11.78
C TYR A 374 -18.46 5.45 -12.71
N ASP A 375 -17.24 5.42 -13.26
CA ASP A 375 -16.85 4.48 -14.32
C ASP A 375 -16.21 3.18 -13.80
N PHE A 376 -15.80 3.12 -12.53
CA PHE A 376 -15.19 1.95 -11.90
C PHE A 376 -14.04 1.31 -12.72
N PRO A 377 -12.85 1.94 -12.76
CA PRO A 377 -11.69 1.38 -13.46
C PRO A 377 -11.33 -0.04 -13.00
N ASN A 378 -11.63 -0.43 -11.75
CA ASN A 378 -11.42 -1.80 -11.24
C ASN A 378 -12.76 -2.53 -10.95
N ASN A 379 -13.81 -2.16 -11.70
CA ASN A 379 -15.08 -2.87 -11.85
C ASN A 379 -15.73 -3.34 -10.52
N LEU A 380 -16.10 -4.62 -10.42
CA LEU A 380 -16.83 -5.19 -9.29
C LEU A 380 -15.98 -5.22 -8.02
N ARG A 381 -14.66 -5.39 -8.15
CA ARG A 381 -13.73 -5.39 -7.03
C ARG A 381 -13.68 -4.01 -6.35
N GLU A 382 -13.64 -2.94 -7.14
CA GLU A 382 -13.73 -1.57 -6.63
C GLU A 382 -15.06 -1.29 -5.96
N LEU A 383 -16.17 -1.65 -6.64
CA LEU A 383 -17.51 -1.46 -6.10
C LEU A 383 -17.72 -2.20 -4.77
N TYR A 384 -17.27 -3.46 -4.68
CA TYR A 384 -17.33 -4.25 -3.45
C TYR A 384 -16.57 -3.55 -2.31
N ASN A 385 -15.33 -3.13 -2.55
CA ASN A 385 -14.50 -2.47 -1.54
C ASN A 385 -15.10 -1.15 -1.06
N LEU A 386 -15.72 -0.37 -1.95
CA LEU A 386 -16.39 0.87 -1.59
C LEU A 386 -17.60 0.63 -0.70
N VAL A 387 -18.43 -0.34 -1.06
CA VAL A 387 -19.62 -0.71 -0.28
C VAL A 387 -19.21 -1.31 1.06
N GLU A 388 -18.21 -2.20 1.09
CA GLU A 388 -17.70 -2.79 2.34
C GLU A 388 -17.18 -1.71 3.30
N ARG A 389 -16.36 -0.79 2.80
CA ARG A 389 -15.84 0.32 3.59
C ARG A 389 -16.96 1.21 4.11
N ALA A 390 -17.91 1.57 3.25
CA ALA A 390 -19.05 2.39 3.63
C ALA A 390 -19.85 1.75 4.77
N ILE A 391 -20.05 0.44 4.71
CA ILE A 391 -20.74 -0.33 5.76
C ILE A 391 -19.93 -0.37 7.07
N VAL A 392 -18.60 -0.52 7.00
CA VAL A 392 -17.74 -0.50 8.19
C VAL A 392 -17.76 0.86 8.89
N GLN A 393 -17.87 1.94 8.12
CA GLN A 393 -17.86 3.31 8.64
C GLN A 393 -19.20 3.77 9.23
N LEU A 394 -20.25 2.96 9.14
CA LEU A 394 -21.55 3.28 9.69
C LEU A 394 -21.54 3.07 11.21
N GLU A 395 -21.30 4.16 11.96
CA GLU A 395 -21.39 4.23 13.43
C GLU A 395 -22.85 4.17 13.90
N GLY A 396 -23.57 3.08 13.62
CA GLY A 396 -24.96 2.88 14.04
C GLY A 396 -26.04 3.53 13.17
N CYS A 397 -25.67 4.18 12.06
CA CYS A 397 -26.62 4.71 11.08
C CYS A 397 -27.21 3.60 10.19
N SER A 398 -28.52 3.68 9.91
CA SER A 398 -29.25 2.69 9.09
C SER A 398 -29.18 2.94 7.57
N GLU A 399 -28.63 4.08 7.15
CA GLU A 399 -28.59 4.51 5.75
C GLU A 399 -27.17 4.76 5.24
N VAL A 400 -26.86 4.21 4.06
CA VAL A 400 -25.62 4.45 3.31
C VAL A 400 -25.83 5.69 2.44
N THR A 401 -25.22 6.81 2.84
CA THR A 401 -25.27 8.09 2.13
C THR A 401 -24.10 8.28 1.17
N GLU A 402 -24.20 9.23 0.24
CA GLU A 402 -23.11 9.56 -0.70
C GLU A 402 -21.81 9.91 0.03
N GLU A 403 -21.92 10.64 1.15
CA GLU A 403 -20.78 11.08 1.96
C GLU A 403 -19.99 9.91 2.56
N ILE A 404 -20.65 8.78 2.82
CA ILE A 404 -20.05 7.58 3.41
C ILE A 404 -19.41 6.70 2.33
N ILE A 405 -20.02 6.59 1.15
CA ILE A 405 -19.47 5.81 0.02
C ILE A 405 -18.22 6.49 -0.56
N TRP A 406 -18.25 7.82 -0.65
CA TRP A 406 -17.16 8.62 -1.16
C TRP A 406 -16.61 9.51 -0.06
N PRO A 407 -15.82 8.96 0.90
CA PRO A 407 -15.18 9.77 1.92
C PRO A 407 -14.20 10.80 1.31
N SER A 408 -13.96 10.75 0.00
CA SER A 408 -13.11 11.65 -0.77
C SER A 408 -13.85 12.52 -1.79
N GLN A 409 -14.96 13.15 -1.39
CA GLN A 409 -15.15 14.56 -1.78
C GLN A 409 -15.09 15.46 -0.55
N SER A 410 -13.88 15.95 -0.28
CA SER A 410 -13.67 17.40 -0.22
C SER A 410 -14.75 18.21 0.54
N LYS A 411 -14.96 17.92 1.82
CA LYS A 411 -15.22 19.03 2.75
C LYS A 411 -13.90 19.80 2.95
N LYS A 412 -13.38 20.44 1.88
CA LYS A 412 -12.29 21.48 1.86
C LYS A 412 -11.72 21.95 0.49
N LYS A 413 -12.23 21.59 -0.70
CA LYS A 413 -11.88 22.31 -1.97
C LYS A 413 -12.66 23.60 -2.19
N LYS A 414 -13.49 24.06 -1.23
CA LYS A 414 -13.94 25.46 -1.27
C LYS A 414 -12.66 26.31 -1.23
N PHE A 415 -12.40 27.05 -2.32
CA PHE A 415 -11.27 27.97 -2.52
C PHE A 415 -9.91 27.39 -2.96
N ARG A 416 -9.82 26.19 -3.57
CA ARG A 416 -8.54 25.72 -4.17
C ARG A 416 -8.55 25.72 -5.70
N LEU A 417 -7.66 26.51 -6.33
CA LEU A 417 -7.50 26.58 -7.79
C LEU A 417 -6.16 25.93 -8.21
N ASN A 418 -6.20 24.89 -9.04
CA ASN A 418 -4.99 24.24 -9.54
C ASN A 418 -4.33 25.08 -10.67
N LEU A 419 -3.17 25.66 -10.37
CA LEU A 419 -2.38 26.47 -11.30
C LEU A 419 -1.79 25.67 -12.44
N LEU A 420 -1.40 24.41 -12.21
CA LEU A 420 -0.77 23.58 -13.23
C LEU A 420 -1.74 23.17 -14.33
N ASN A 421 -3.03 23.04 -14.00
CA ASN A 421 -4.08 22.78 -14.98
C ASN A 421 -4.50 24.06 -15.71
N SER A 422 -4.53 25.19 -15.01
CA SER A 422 -4.93 26.49 -15.57
C SER A 422 -3.86 27.08 -16.50
N TYR A 423 -2.57 26.83 -16.21
CA TYR A 423 -1.43 27.33 -16.99
C TYR A 423 -0.48 26.20 -17.40
N PRO A 424 -0.70 25.57 -18.56
CA PRO A 424 0.15 24.47 -19.05
C PRO A 424 1.62 24.86 -19.24
N GLY A 425 1.90 26.12 -19.59
CA GLY A 425 3.26 26.67 -19.72
C GLY A 425 4.04 26.60 -18.40
N LEU A 426 3.38 26.92 -17.27
CA LEU A 426 3.97 26.83 -15.94
C LEU A 426 4.36 25.38 -15.61
N ARG A 427 3.47 24.42 -15.91
CA ARG A 427 3.77 22.99 -15.72
C ARG A 427 4.98 22.56 -16.55
N ARG A 428 5.09 23.02 -17.79
CA ARG A 428 6.24 22.71 -18.67
C ARG A 428 7.54 23.29 -18.10
N PHE A 429 7.51 24.54 -17.64
CA PHE A 429 8.66 25.20 -17.01
C PHE A 429 9.11 24.49 -15.73
N LEU A 430 8.20 24.19 -14.80
CA LEU A 430 8.52 23.55 -13.51
C LEU A 430 9.00 22.09 -13.67
N ARG A 431 8.66 21.42 -14.77
CA ARG A 431 9.18 20.09 -15.12
C ARG A 431 10.51 20.14 -15.85
N SER A 432 10.87 21.27 -16.46
CA SER A 432 12.10 21.41 -17.21
C SER A 432 13.34 21.27 -16.30
N PRO A 433 14.52 20.93 -16.85
CA PRO A 433 15.78 20.97 -16.10
C PRO A 433 16.15 22.39 -15.65
N TRP A 434 15.47 23.42 -16.18
CA TRP A 434 15.70 24.80 -15.78
C TRP A 434 15.36 25.02 -14.30
N TRP A 435 14.25 24.44 -13.83
CA TRP A 435 13.81 24.54 -12.43
C TRP A 435 14.08 23.26 -11.63
N PRO A 436 14.72 23.30 -10.45
CA PRO A 436 15.65 24.34 -10.01
C PRO A 436 17.11 24.05 -10.47
N ASP A 437 17.37 22.92 -11.14
CA ASP A 437 18.73 22.39 -11.32
C ASP A 437 19.66 23.32 -12.11
N ARG A 438 19.27 23.83 -13.29
CA ARG A 438 20.13 24.76 -14.03
C ARG A 438 20.31 26.11 -13.32
N ILE A 439 19.29 26.61 -12.62
CA ILE A 439 19.44 27.84 -11.83
C ILE A 439 20.48 27.59 -10.72
N ASN A 440 20.37 26.45 -10.03
CA ASN A 440 21.25 26.09 -8.93
C ASN A 440 22.71 25.89 -9.34
N TYR A 441 22.96 25.03 -10.33
CA TYR A 441 24.31 24.71 -10.77
C TYR A 441 24.90 25.76 -11.72
N GLY A 442 24.07 26.50 -12.46
CA GLY A 442 24.51 27.50 -13.43
C GLY A 442 24.69 28.91 -12.86
N PHE A 443 23.83 29.31 -11.91
CA PHE A 443 23.83 30.68 -11.37
C PHE A 443 24.06 30.73 -9.86
N THR A 444 23.27 30.00 -9.05
CA THR A 444 23.32 30.12 -7.59
C THR A 444 24.68 29.73 -7.02
N LEU A 445 25.29 28.64 -7.51
CA LEU A 445 26.58 28.16 -7.07
C LEU A 445 27.69 29.22 -7.26
N THR A 446 27.76 29.81 -8.45
CA THR A 446 28.80 30.79 -8.81
C THR A 446 28.54 32.15 -8.17
N ALA A 447 27.29 32.63 -8.22
CA ALA A 447 26.90 33.92 -7.63
C ALA A 447 27.18 33.96 -6.12
N PHE A 448 26.88 32.88 -5.39
CA PHE A 448 27.16 32.82 -3.95
C PHE A 448 28.65 32.86 -3.64
N ALA A 449 29.50 32.16 -4.41
CA ALA A 449 30.95 32.22 -4.24
C ALA A 449 31.49 33.64 -4.41
N ILE A 450 30.99 34.35 -5.43
CA ILE A 450 31.34 35.75 -5.71
C ILE A 450 30.90 36.67 -4.58
N ILE A 451 29.66 36.52 -4.09
CA ILE A 451 29.13 37.30 -2.96
C ILE A 451 30.01 37.12 -1.72
N VAL A 452 30.35 35.88 -1.37
CA VAL A 452 31.23 35.61 -0.22
C VAL A 452 32.62 36.20 -0.42
N ALA A 453 33.19 36.10 -1.63
CA ALA A 453 34.49 36.70 -1.93
C ALA A 453 34.47 38.23 -1.78
N ILE A 454 33.41 38.90 -2.26
CA ILE A 454 33.22 40.35 -2.11
C ILE A 454 33.10 40.75 -0.63
N LEU A 455 32.44 39.95 0.21
CA LEU A 455 32.34 40.24 1.64
C LEU A 455 33.70 40.14 2.38
N PHE A 456 34.60 39.25 1.94
CA PHE A 456 35.94 39.14 2.52
C PHE A 456 36.92 40.21 2.02
N ILE A 457 36.90 40.49 0.72
CA ILE A 457 37.93 41.32 0.06
C ILE A 457 37.49 42.78 -0.04
N GLY A 458 36.18 43.02 -0.18
CA GLY A 458 35.63 44.35 -0.36
C GLY A 458 35.61 45.22 0.89
N PRO A 459 35.09 46.46 0.78
CA PRO A 459 34.94 47.37 1.91
C PRO A 459 34.16 46.72 3.05
N GLN A 460 34.52 47.01 4.30
CA GLN A 460 33.92 46.32 5.44
C GLN A 460 32.57 46.91 5.88
N ASN A 461 32.24 48.11 5.40
CA ASN A 461 31.03 48.85 5.77
C ASN A 461 29.89 48.60 4.77
N ARG A 462 28.65 48.57 5.28
CA ARG A 462 27.43 48.35 4.47
C ARG A 462 27.18 49.39 3.38
N GLN A 463 27.59 50.63 3.59
CA GLN A 463 27.35 51.73 2.65
C GLN A 463 28.21 51.62 1.38
N GLU A 464 29.29 50.86 1.42
CA GLU A 464 30.26 50.73 0.32
C GLU A 464 30.34 49.29 -0.19
N ASN A 465 29.83 48.31 0.56
CA ASN A 465 29.84 46.90 0.18
C ASN A 465 28.49 46.45 -0.39
N PHE A 466 28.47 46.19 -1.69
CA PHE A 466 27.30 45.73 -2.42
C PHE A 466 26.79 44.38 -1.93
N ALA A 467 27.68 43.44 -1.62
CA ALA A 467 27.27 42.12 -1.14
C ALA A 467 26.57 42.22 0.22
N LEU A 468 27.08 43.07 1.11
CA LEU A 468 26.49 43.30 2.42
C LEU A 468 25.13 44.02 2.32
N ASN A 469 25.06 45.06 1.48
CA ASN A 469 23.82 45.78 1.19
C ASN A 469 22.76 44.88 0.53
N LEU A 470 23.15 44.06 -0.45
CA LEU A 470 22.26 43.11 -1.12
C LEU A 470 21.65 42.11 -0.12
N PHE A 471 22.46 41.60 0.80
CA PHE A 471 22.01 40.61 1.78
C PHE A 471 21.09 41.21 2.85
N TRP A 472 21.44 42.35 3.45
CA TRP A 472 20.67 42.93 4.55
C TRP A 472 19.53 43.85 4.09
N ALA A 473 19.78 44.71 3.11
CA ALA A 473 18.78 45.68 2.64
C ALA A 473 17.82 45.11 1.60
N TRP A 474 18.27 44.24 0.68
CA TRP A 474 17.40 43.73 -0.40
C TRP A 474 16.77 42.37 -0.11
N TRP A 475 17.59 41.41 0.27
CA TRP A 475 17.16 40.01 0.33
C TRP A 475 16.11 39.77 1.42
N TRP A 476 16.28 40.34 2.62
CA TRP A 476 15.34 40.17 3.73
C TRP A 476 13.92 40.68 3.45
N PRO A 477 13.69 41.94 3.04
CA PRO A 477 12.35 42.39 2.69
C PRO A 477 11.74 41.56 1.56
N LEU A 478 12.51 41.25 0.51
CA LEU A 478 12.05 40.46 -0.64
C LEU A 478 11.58 39.07 -0.21
N VAL A 479 12.35 38.39 0.63
CA VAL A 479 12.03 37.07 1.16
C VAL A 479 10.78 37.14 2.05
N LEU A 480 10.68 38.11 2.97
CA LEU A 480 9.53 38.27 3.86
C LEU A 480 8.23 38.57 3.09
N ILE A 481 8.27 39.44 2.07
CA ILE A 481 7.13 39.76 1.19
C ILE A 481 6.70 38.54 0.40
N SER A 482 7.64 37.72 -0.04
CA SER A 482 7.33 36.55 -0.88
C SER A 482 6.64 35.41 -0.11
N PHE A 483 6.85 35.28 1.21
CA PHE A 483 6.37 34.12 1.97
C PHE A 483 4.85 33.92 1.93
N PRO A 484 4.00 34.96 2.13
CA PRO A 484 2.55 34.82 1.97
C PRO A 484 2.10 34.38 0.58
N PHE A 485 2.93 34.53 -0.45
CA PHE A 485 2.56 34.15 -1.80
C PHE A 485 3.09 32.77 -2.15
N VAL A 486 4.41 32.59 -2.10
CA VAL A 486 5.11 31.42 -2.66
C VAL A 486 5.68 30.46 -1.61
N GLY A 487 5.50 30.71 -0.31
CA GLY A 487 5.98 29.84 0.75
C GLY A 487 7.50 29.64 0.74
N ARG A 488 7.98 28.40 0.86
CA ARG A 488 9.43 28.10 0.96
C ARG A 488 10.18 28.07 -0.38
N LEU A 489 9.77 28.83 -1.39
CA LEU A 489 10.33 28.77 -2.74
C LEU A 489 11.85 28.97 -2.77
N TRP A 490 12.38 29.90 -1.96
CA TRP A 490 13.81 30.18 -1.85
C TRP A 490 14.64 28.99 -1.38
N CYS A 491 14.03 28.04 -0.66
CA CYS A 491 14.71 26.81 -0.27
C CYS A 491 14.97 25.86 -1.45
N ALA A 492 14.26 26.02 -2.58
CA ALA A 492 14.56 25.31 -3.83
C ALA A 492 15.86 25.82 -4.47
N VAL A 493 16.13 27.12 -4.31
CA VAL A 493 17.24 27.86 -4.95
C VAL A 493 18.32 28.28 -3.93
N CYS A 494 18.44 27.53 -2.84
CA CYS A 494 19.26 27.92 -1.69
C CYS A 494 20.74 27.56 -1.91
N PRO A 495 21.68 28.54 -1.84
CA PRO A 495 23.10 28.29 -2.08
C PRO A 495 23.69 27.28 -1.09
N PHE A 496 23.34 27.37 0.20
CA PHE A 496 23.87 26.49 1.24
C PHE A 496 23.69 25.00 0.92
N MET A 497 22.53 24.64 0.38
CA MET A 497 22.24 23.25 0.06
C MET A 497 22.89 22.80 -1.25
N ILE A 498 23.15 23.72 -2.19
CA ILE A 498 23.79 23.38 -3.46
C ILE A 498 25.25 23.00 -3.21
N TYR A 499 25.95 23.76 -2.37
CA TYR A 499 27.27 23.38 -1.88
C TYR A 499 27.25 22.04 -1.14
N GLY A 500 26.21 21.78 -0.34
CA GLY A 500 25.99 20.48 0.29
C GLY A 500 25.85 19.32 -0.73
N GLU A 501 25.07 19.50 -1.80
CA GLU A 501 24.90 18.48 -2.86
C GLU A 501 26.18 18.26 -3.67
N VAL A 502 26.89 19.34 -4.02
CA VAL A 502 28.20 19.24 -4.67
C VAL A 502 29.18 18.48 -3.79
N THR A 503 29.22 18.81 -2.49
CA THR A 503 30.08 18.13 -1.51
C THR A 503 29.70 16.66 -1.35
N GLN A 504 28.42 16.33 -1.34
CA GLN A 504 27.96 14.94 -1.26
C GLN A 504 28.40 14.15 -2.50
N LYS A 505 28.20 14.71 -3.71
CA LYS A 505 28.64 14.08 -4.97
C LYS A 505 30.16 13.89 -4.99
N LEU A 506 30.92 14.93 -4.65
CA LEU A 506 32.38 14.88 -4.58
C LEU A 506 32.88 13.90 -3.52
N SER A 507 32.27 13.89 -2.33
CA SER A 507 32.63 12.97 -1.25
C SER A 507 32.39 11.52 -1.61
N LEU A 508 31.30 11.20 -2.33
CA LEU A 508 31.00 9.84 -2.78
C LEU A 508 31.88 9.42 -3.95
N TRP A 509 32.29 10.37 -4.78
CA TRP A 509 33.24 10.14 -5.87
C TRP A 509 34.66 9.87 -5.33
N LEU A 510 35.13 10.65 -4.35
CA LEU A 510 36.44 10.45 -3.70
C LEU A 510 36.46 9.22 -2.77
N PHE A 511 35.38 8.97 -2.03
CA PHE A 511 35.28 7.89 -1.04
C PHE A 511 33.95 7.13 -1.19
N PRO A 512 33.91 6.06 -2.00
CA PRO A 512 32.70 5.27 -2.20
C PRO A 512 32.21 4.64 -0.89
N ARG A 513 31.12 5.18 -0.33
CA ARG A 513 30.53 4.72 0.94
C ARG A 513 29.02 4.87 0.93
N LYS A 514 28.33 4.12 1.78
CA LYS A 514 26.89 4.32 2.02
C LYS A 514 26.69 5.43 3.06
N LEU A 515 25.93 6.46 2.70
CA LEU A 515 25.54 7.55 3.61
C LEU A 515 24.60 7.04 4.71
N LYS A 516 24.62 7.69 5.88
CA LYS A 516 23.75 7.33 7.00
C LYS A 516 22.32 7.78 6.72
N ARG A 517 21.34 6.95 7.09
CA ARG A 517 19.92 7.34 7.10
C ARG A 517 19.64 8.34 8.23
N TRP A 518 18.54 9.08 8.09
CA TRP A 518 18.13 10.07 9.09
C TRP A 518 17.73 9.42 10.41
N PRO A 519 18.23 9.90 11.57
CA PRO A 519 17.70 9.53 12.87
C PRO A 519 16.35 10.24 13.12
N ARG A 520 15.29 9.81 12.42
CA ARG A 520 14.02 10.56 12.32
C ARG A 520 13.36 10.85 13.66
N GLU A 521 13.31 9.88 14.57
CA GLU A 521 12.66 10.06 15.88
C GLU A 521 13.38 11.13 16.72
N GLN A 522 14.70 11.03 16.83
CA GLN A 522 15.50 11.99 17.59
C GLN A 522 15.47 13.38 16.92
N ALA A 523 15.57 13.44 15.59
CA ALA A 523 15.53 14.68 14.83
C ALA A 523 14.16 15.38 14.92
N GLN A 524 13.04 14.63 14.97
CA GLN A 524 11.71 15.19 15.18
C GLN A 524 11.52 15.72 16.60
N LYS A 525 12.09 15.03 17.60
CA LYS A 525 12.00 15.42 19.01
C LYS A 525 12.84 16.67 19.33
N TRP A 526 14.09 16.71 18.86
CA TRP A 526 15.06 17.74 19.24
C TRP A 526 15.35 18.77 18.16
N GLY A 527 15.14 18.45 16.88
CA GLY A 527 15.51 19.36 15.77
C GLY A 527 14.85 20.73 15.89
N GLY A 528 13.58 20.78 16.31
CA GLY A 528 12.89 22.05 16.57
C GLY A 528 13.53 22.93 17.65
N TRP A 529 13.95 22.32 18.76
CA TRP A 529 14.64 23.02 19.84
C TRP A 529 16.07 23.42 19.47
N PHE A 530 16.74 22.59 18.68
CA PHE A 530 18.04 22.93 18.11
C PHE A 530 17.94 24.15 17.18
N LEU A 531 16.91 24.20 16.33
CA LEU A 531 16.64 25.36 15.47
C LEU A 531 16.40 26.63 16.29
N PHE A 532 15.61 26.54 17.35
CA PHE A 532 15.39 27.66 18.28
C PHE A 532 16.72 28.14 18.89
N GLY A 533 17.53 27.23 19.44
CA GLY A 533 18.81 27.58 20.05
C GLY A 533 19.81 28.19 19.06
N LEU A 534 19.91 27.63 17.85
CA LEU A 534 20.78 28.17 16.80
C LEU A 534 20.31 29.56 16.33
N PHE A 535 19.00 29.76 16.15
CA PHE A 535 18.47 31.07 15.76
C PHE A 535 18.65 32.11 16.87
N PHE A 536 18.47 31.72 18.13
CA PHE A 536 18.72 32.56 19.31
C PHE A 536 20.19 33.02 19.36
N LEU A 537 21.14 32.10 19.15
CA LEU A 537 22.56 32.43 19.13
C LEU A 537 22.93 33.35 17.96
N ILE A 538 22.30 33.17 16.79
CA ILE A 538 22.53 34.06 15.64
C ILE A 538 22.05 35.47 15.95
N LEU A 539 20.86 35.64 16.55
CA LEU A 539 20.35 36.97 16.92
C LEU A 539 21.22 37.67 17.97
N LEU A 540 21.75 36.92 18.94
CA LEU A 540 22.70 37.49 19.91
C LEU A 540 24.02 37.87 19.26
N TRP A 541 24.53 37.06 18.31
CA TRP A 541 25.72 37.43 17.55
C TRP A 541 25.45 38.69 16.73
N GLU A 542 24.29 38.74 16.06
CA GLU A 542 23.89 39.87 15.23
C GLU A 542 23.94 41.20 15.97
N GLU A 543 23.35 41.24 17.17
CA GLU A 543 23.31 42.42 18.02
C GLU A 543 24.65 42.74 18.70
N LEU A 544 25.35 41.75 19.27
CA LEU A 544 26.54 42.00 20.09
C LEU A 544 27.80 42.37 19.30
N TRP A 545 27.87 42.01 18.02
CA TRP A 545 29.03 42.28 17.16
C TRP A 545 28.69 43.12 15.92
N ASP A 546 27.50 43.73 15.88
CA ASP A 546 27.05 44.57 14.76
C ASP A 546 27.24 43.88 13.40
N LEU A 547 26.72 42.65 13.32
CA LEU A 547 26.90 41.76 12.17
C LEU A 547 26.32 42.38 10.88
N GLU A 548 25.24 43.14 11.02
CA GLU A 548 24.51 43.79 9.93
C GLU A 548 25.38 44.80 9.16
N ASN A 549 26.34 45.42 9.84
CA ASN A 549 27.21 46.46 9.28
C ASN A 549 28.64 46.00 9.00
N THR A 550 29.01 44.79 9.39
CA THR A 550 30.37 44.24 9.24
C THR A 550 30.44 43.11 8.21
N ALA A 551 31.09 43.36 7.06
CA ALA A 551 31.12 42.42 5.93
C ALA A 551 31.80 41.08 6.25
N TYR A 552 32.97 41.11 6.91
CA TYR A 552 33.72 39.92 7.29
C TYR A 552 32.92 38.98 8.20
N LEU A 553 32.27 39.53 9.23
CA LEU A 553 31.46 38.74 10.15
C LEU A 553 30.25 38.12 9.45
N SER A 554 29.59 38.88 8.57
CA SER A 554 28.50 38.37 7.73
C SER A 554 28.97 37.22 6.82
N ALA A 555 30.18 37.31 6.23
CA ALA A 555 30.76 36.21 5.46
C ALA A 555 31.04 34.97 6.32
N CYS A 556 31.58 35.15 7.53
CA CYS A 556 31.80 34.07 8.48
C CYS A 556 30.50 33.35 8.84
N LEU A 557 29.39 34.08 9.06
CA LEU A 557 28.08 33.48 9.30
C LEU A 557 27.61 32.65 8.10
N LEU A 558 27.69 33.20 6.88
CA LEU A 558 27.29 32.50 5.65
C LEU A 558 28.12 31.22 5.43
N LEU A 559 29.43 31.28 5.66
CA LEU A 559 30.30 30.12 5.57
C LEU A 559 30.03 29.09 6.67
N LEU A 560 29.72 29.51 7.89
CA LEU A 560 29.38 28.60 9.00
C LEU A 560 28.09 27.82 8.69
N ILE A 561 27.06 28.49 8.19
CA ILE A 561 25.81 27.84 7.77
C ILE A 561 26.06 26.90 6.58
N THR A 562 26.90 27.33 5.61
CA THR A 562 27.29 26.50 4.46
C THR A 562 28.06 25.25 4.90
N ALA A 563 29.02 25.40 5.81
CA ALA A 563 29.79 24.31 6.38
C ALA A 563 28.89 23.31 7.11
N GLY A 564 27.93 23.79 7.90
CA GLY A 564 26.91 22.93 8.53
C GLY A 564 26.12 22.10 7.52
N ALA A 565 25.71 22.72 6.41
CA ALA A 565 25.04 22.01 5.30
C ALA A 565 25.96 21.00 4.60
N MET A 566 27.22 21.35 4.33
CA MET A 566 28.23 20.49 3.70
C MET A 566 28.56 19.27 4.58
N ILE A 567 28.84 19.49 5.87
CA ILE A 567 29.13 18.43 6.84
C ILE A 567 27.95 17.45 6.93
N CYS A 568 26.72 17.98 7.06
CA CYS A 568 25.54 17.12 7.10
C CYS A 568 25.33 16.32 5.81
N SER A 569 25.60 16.92 4.64
CA SER A 569 25.44 16.26 3.34
C SER A 569 26.53 15.22 3.08
N ALA A 570 27.71 15.37 3.68
CA ALA A 570 28.77 14.37 3.64
C ALA A 570 28.47 13.15 4.52
N ILE A 571 27.66 13.30 5.58
CA ILE A 571 27.35 12.24 6.55
C ILE A 571 26.03 11.53 6.26
N PHE A 572 24.97 12.31 5.97
CA PHE A 572 23.60 11.83 5.85
C PHE A 572 23.13 11.84 4.40
N GLU A 573 22.24 10.92 4.05
CA GLU A 573 21.58 10.91 2.76
C GLU A 573 20.59 12.08 2.61
N ARG A 574 20.44 12.60 1.38
CA ARG A 574 19.47 13.67 1.02
C ARG A 574 19.62 14.96 1.87
N ARG A 575 18.63 15.87 1.82
CA ARG A 575 18.70 17.22 2.42
C ARG A 575 18.30 17.23 3.90
N PHE A 576 19.05 16.54 4.77
CA PHE A 576 18.78 16.48 6.22
C PHE A 576 18.78 17.87 6.89
N TRP A 577 19.81 18.67 6.60
CA TRP A 577 20.01 20.02 7.14
C TRP A 577 18.78 20.92 6.93
N CYS A 578 18.24 20.92 5.71
CA CYS A 578 17.11 21.77 5.32
C CYS A 578 15.81 21.52 6.11
N ARG A 579 15.65 20.32 6.68
CA ARG A 579 14.43 19.94 7.41
C ARG A 579 14.54 20.15 8.92
N TYR A 580 15.70 19.88 9.52
CA TYR A 580 15.83 19.79 10.98
C TYR A 580 16.85 20.71 11.62
N LEU A 581 17.80 21.29 10.85
CA LEU A 581 18.93 22.03 11.43
C LEU A 581 19.12 23.44 10.86
N CYS A 582 18.58 23.74 9.67
CA CYS A 582 18.69 25.05 9.05
C CYS A 582 17.82 26.12 9.76
N PRO A 583 18.41 27.12 10.44
CA PRO A 583 17.67 28.11 11.23
C PRO A 583 16.74 28.95 10.35
N ILE A 584 17.26 29.46 9.24
CA ILE A 584 16.49 30.16 8.20
C ILE A 584 15.39 29.25 7.63
N GLY A 585 15.69 27.96 7.43
CA GLY A 585 14.71 26.99 6.97
C GLY A 585 13.55 26.78 7.94
N GLY A 586 13.80 26.83 9.25
CA GLY A 586 12.79 26.76 10.31
C GLY A 586 11.84 27.95 10.27
N MET A 587 12.40 29.17 10.24
CA MET A 587 11.65 30.41 10.09
C MET A 587 10.83 30.44 8.79
N ASN A 588 11.46 30.11 7.65
CA ASN A 588 10.78 30.05 6.35
C ASN A 588 9.64 29.03 6.37
N GLY A 589 9.83 27.89 7.04
CA GLY A 589 8.80 26.86 7.17
C GLY A 589 7.61 27.31 8.02
N MET A 590 7.82 28.18 9.00
CA MET A 590 6.73 28.77 9.78
C MET A 590 5.94 29.79 8.96
N PHE A 591 6.59 30.79 8.36
CA PHE A 591 5.89 31.80 7.54
C PHE A 591 5.23 31.19 6.30
N ALA A 592 5.79 30.10 5.75
CA ALA A 592 5.15 29.37 4.65
C ALA A 592 3.76 28.80 4.99
N LYS A 593 3.38 28.67 6.27
CA LYS A 593 2.01 28.27 6.64
C LYS A 593 0.97 29.34 6.30
N LEU A 594 1.39 30.60 6.15
CA LEU A 594 0.52 31.70 5.69
C LEU A 594 0.34 31.70 4.17
N SER A 595 1.12 30.92 3.42
CA SER A 595 1.18 31.03 1.96
C SER A 595 -0.11 30.66 1.22
N ILE A 596 -0.37 31.40 0.14
CA ILE A 596 -1.49 31.23 -0.80
C ILE A 596 -1.22 30.08 -1.77
N THR A 597 0.03 29.79 -2.13
CA THR A 597 0.35 28.61 -2.96
C THR A 597 0.63 27.37 -2.10
N GLU A 598 0.16 26.20 -2.50
CA GLU A 598 0.53 24.91 -1.91
C GLU A 598 0.90 23.88 -2.98
N LEU A 599 1.74 22.91 -2.64
CA LEU A 599 1.98 21.73 -3.46
C LEU A 599 1.38 20.51 -2.78
N ARG A 600 0.42 19.84 -3.43
CA ARG A 600 -0.24 18.64 -2.89
C ARG A 600 -0.38 17.58 -3.98
N ALA A 601 -0.68 16.35 -3.61
CA ALA A 601 -1.07 15.32 -4.57
C ALA A 601 -2.53 14.91 -4.39
N GLN A 602 -3.19 14.56 -5.50
CA GLN A 602 -4.51 13.96 -5.46
C GLN A 602 -4.44 12.56 -4.85
N GLN A 603 -4.83 12.47 -3.56
CA GLN A 603 -4.82 11.20 -2.82
C GLN A 603 -5.62 10.09 -3.52
N GLY A 604 -6.71 10.44 -4.22
CA GLY A 604 -7.48 9.49 -5.03
C GLY A 604 -6.62 8.81 -6.10
N ILE A 605 -5.98 9.58 -6.98
CA ILE A 605 -5.08 9.05 -8.01
C ILE A 605 -3.91 8.30 -7.37
N CYS A 606 -3.30 8.86 -6.33
CA CYS A 606 -2.18 8.22 -5.64
C CYS A 606 -2.55 6.87 -5.01
N SER A 607 -3.77 6.68 -4.53
CA SER A 607 -4.19 5.43 -3.90
C SER A 607 -4.79 4.42 -4.89
N ALA A 608 -5.39 4.90 -5.98
CA ALA A 608 -6.03 4.06 -6.99
C ALA A 608 -5.06 3.57 -8.08
N GLU A 609 -4.13 4.41 -8.52
CA GLU A 609 -3.32 4.15 -9.72
C GLU A 609 -1.82 3.99 -9.43
N CYS A 610 -1.30 4.63 -8.38
CA CYS A 610 0.14 4.68 -8.14
C CYS A 610 0.68 3.42 -7.43
N SER A 611 1.53 2.65 -8.11
CA SER A 611 2.26 1.51 -7.55
C SER A 611 3.75 1.77 -7.31
N THR A 612 4.30 2.84 -7.89
CA THR A 612 5.77 3.06 -7.96
C THR A 612 6.31 3.92 -6.82
N TYR A 613 5.54 4.89 -6.33
CA TYR A 613 5.94 5.86 -5.30
C TYR A 613 7.26 6.60 -5.62
N GLN A 614 7.57 6.80 -6.91
CA GLN A 614 8.81 7.43 -7.38
C GLN A 614 8.97 8.87 -6.87
N CYS A 615 7.86 9.60 -6.68
CA CYS A 615 7.90 10.94 -6.07
C CYS A 615 8.52 10.98 -4.66
N TYR A 616 8.53 9.86 -3.93
CA TYR A 616 9.17 9.72 -2.63
C TYR A 616 10.49 8.94 -2.71
N LYS A 617 10.50 7.76 -3.35
CA LYS A 617 11.66 6.87 -3.37
C LYS A 617 12.73 7.25 -4.40
N GLY A 618 12.33 7.90 -5.50
CA GLY A 618 13.14 7.99 -6.71
C GLY A 618 13.00 6.74 -7.57
N GLY A 619 13.48 6.82 -8.81
CA GLY A 619 13.48 5.71 -9.75
C GLY A 619 13.56 6.16 -11.22
N PRO A 620 13.60 5.20 -12.15
CA PRO A 620 13.74 5.46 -13.59
C PRO A 620 12.49 6.10 -14.19
N GLU A 621 12.63 6.67 -15.38
CA GLU A 621 11.51 7.25 -16.14
C GLU A 621 10.37 6.23 -16.32
N LYS A 622 9.13 6.63 -16.00
CA LYS A 622 7.92 5.82 -16.17
C LYS A 622 6.74 6.72 -16.53
N GLY A 623 6.00 6.37 -17.58
CA GLY A 623 4.85 7.15 -18.02
C GLY A 623 5.28 8.58 -18.38
N GLU A 624 4.72 9.59 -17.71
CA GLU A 624 5.20 10.97 -17.83
C GLU A 624 6.23 11.38 -16.76
N GLY A 625 6.52 10.51 -15.80
CA GLY A 625 7.47 10.79 -14.71
C GLY A 625 8.89 10.58 -15.19
N MET A 626 9.76 11.58 -15.00
CA MET A 626 11.18 11.58 -15.33
C MET A 626 12.00 10.79 -14.31
N GLU A 627 13.21 10.40 -14.68
CA GLU A 627 14.19 9.85 -13.74
C GLU A 627 14.54 10.87 -12.66
N THR A 628 14.43 10.47 -11.39
CA THR A 628 14.73 11.32 -10.23
C THR A 628 15.18 10.51 -9.02
N ASP A 629 15.88 11.14 -8.08
CA ASP A 629 16.23 10.58 -6.76
C ASP A 629 15.07 10.61 -5.73
N GLY A 630 13.87 11.06 -6.16
CA GLY A 630 12.70 11.23 -5.31
C GLY A 630 12.77 12.49 -4.43
N CYS A 631 11.83 12.64 -3.48
CA CYS A 631 11.75 13.85 -2.67
C CYS A 631 13.03 14.05 -1.80
N PRO A 632 13.74 15.18 -1.94
CA PRO A 632 14.99 15.42 -1.20
C PRO A 632 14.79 15.59 0.31
N LEU A 633 13.55 15.76 0.77
CA LEU A 633 13.21 15.91 2.19
C LEU A 633 12.53 14.68 2.80
N TYR A 634 12.41 13.58 2.05
CA TYR A 634 11.61 12.43 2.45
C TYR A 634 10.15 12.80 2.79
N SER A 635 9.53 13.62 1.95
CA SER A 635 8.11 13.96 2.08
C SER A 635 7.34 13.41 0.88
N HIS A 636 6.30 12.61 1.13
CA HIS A 636 5.40 12.17 0.07
C HIS A 636 4.34 13.26 -0.16
N PRO A 637 4.10 13.75 -1.39
CA PRO A 637 3.22 14.89 -1.64
C PRO A 637 1.76 14.65 -1.24
N ALA A 638 1.31 13.40 -1.21
CA ALA A 638 -0.02 13.03 -0.73
C ALA A 638 -0.18 13.06 0.81
N GLN A 639 0.94 13.07 1.55
CA GLN A 639 0.99 13.09 3.03
C GLN A 639 1.36 14.48 3.57
N LEU A 640 1.55 15.48 2.71
CA LEU A 640 1.83 16.85 3.14
C LEU A 640 0.56 17.46 3.76
N GLU A 641 0.63 17.77 5.05
CA GLU A 641 -0.47 18.43 5.80
C GLU A 641 -0.34 19.95 5.79
N ASP A 642 0.90 20.45 5.78
CA ASP A 642 1.23 21.86 5.73
C ASP A 642 2.41 22.19 4.78
N ASN A 643 2.62 23.48 4.52
CA ASN A 643 3.71 23.95 3.66
C ASN A 643 5.08 24.02 4.33
N ARG A 644 5.20 23.62 5.61
CA ARG A 644 6.48 23.63 6.33
C ARG A 644 7.45 22.62 5.72
N ASP A 645 6.99 21.41 5.43
CA ASP A 645 7.85 20.27 5.07
C ASP A 645 8.10 20.15 3.54
N CYS A 646 7.72 21.15 2.75
CA CYS A 646 7.93 21.22 1.31
C CYS A 646 8.82 22.41 0.93
N VAL A 647 9.92 22.17 0.23
CA VAL A 647 10.83 23.23 -0.28
C VAL A 647 10.59 23.58 -1.75
N LEU A 648 9.48 23.13 -2.34
CA LEU A 648 9.05 23.50 -3.70
C LEU A 648 10.10 23.24 -4.81
N CYS A 649 10.95 22.23 -4.63
CA CYS A 649 11.91 21.75 -5.64
C CYS A 649 11.25 21.09 -6.87
N MET A 650 9.94 20.81 -6.83
CA MET A 650 9.17 20.16 -7.89
C MET A 650 9.65 18.76 -8.30
N THR A 651 10.58 18.12 -7.58
CA THR A 651 11.03 16.75 -7.89
C THR A 651 9.86 15.75 -7.90
N CYS A 652 8.91 15.90 -6.98
CA CYS A 652 7.70 15.07 -6.96
C CYS A 652 6.80 15.28 -8.18
N LEU A 653 6.72 16.50 -8.72
CA LEU A 653 6.01 16.81 -9.96
C LEU A 653 6.74 16.21 -11.18
N LYS A 654 8.08 16.27 -11.20
CA LYS A 654 8.89 15.63 -12.25
C LYS A 654 8.78 14.11 -12.21
N ALA A 655 8.74 13.50 -11.04
CA ALA A 655 8.78 12.06 -10.82
C ALA A 655 7.42 11.34 -10.93
N CYS A 656 6.29 12.06 -10.94
CA CYS A 656 4.97 11.44 -10.88
C CYS A 656 4.56 10.88 -12.26
N PRO A 657 4.25 9.56 -12.38
CA PRO A 657 3.79 8.98 -13.65
C PRO A 657 2.31 9.24 -13.97
N HIS A 658 1.50 9.68 -12.99
CA HIS A 658 0.03 9.73 -13.06
C HIS A 658 -0.56 11.15 -12.98
N ARG A 659 0.21 12.21 -13.26
CA ARG A 659 -0.27 13.61 -13.15
C ARG A 659 -0.86 14.01 -11.79
N SER A 660 -0.56 13.30 -10.70
CA SER A 660 -1.29 13.50 -9.44
C SER A 660 -0.87 14.74 -8.65
N VAL A 661 0.33 15.28 -8.90
CA VAL A 661 0.87 16.45 -8.17
C VAL A 661 0.28 17.75 -8.72
N GLU A 662 -0.22 18.59 -7.83
CA GLU A 662 -0.88 19.86 -8.09
C GLU A 662 -0.16 20.99 -7.35
N VAL A 663 -0.10 22.16 -7.98
CA VAL A 663 0.20 23.43 -7.30
C VAL A 663 -1.11 24.21 -7.23
N ASN A 664 -1.63 24.41 -6.03
CA ASN A 664 -2.94 25.02 -5.80
C ASN A 664 -2.79 26.43 -5.21
N LEU A 665 -3.59 27.39 -5.67
CA LEU A 665 -3.88 28.62 -4.94
C LEU A 665 -4.98 28.35 -3.91
N ARG A 666 -4.85 28.93 -2.72
CA ARG A 666 -5.78 28.78 -1.58
C ARG A 666 -5.85 30.08 -0.77
N PRO A 667 -6.86 30.29 0.09
CA PRO A 667 -6.90 31.43 0.98
C PRO A 667 -5.67 31.45 1.92
N PRO A 668 -5.10 32.62 2.22
CA PRO A 668 -3.92 32.72 3.07
C PRO A 668 -4.19 32.16 4.47
N GLY A 669 -3.22 31.42 5.02
CA GLY A 669 -3.28 30.87 6.37
C GLY A 669 -4.29 29.72 6.61
N ILE A 670 -5.02 29.26 5.59
CA ILE A 670 -6.10 28.25 5.71
C ILE A 670 -5.69 27.00 6.51
N GLU A 671 -4.43 26.57 6.40
CA GLU A 671 -3.92 25.37 7.07
C GLU A 671 -3.97 25.47 8.58
N LEU A 672 -3.69 26.66 9.12
CA LEU A 672 -3.55 26.91 10.56
C LEU A 672 -4.83 26.60 11.34
N TRP A 673 -6.00 26.68 10.71
CA TRP A 673 -7.28 26.33 11.33
C TRP A 673 -7.99 25.12 10.70
N THR A 674 -7.39 24.48 9.69
CA THR A 674 -7.99 23.31 9.01
C THR A 674 -7.23 22.00 9.16
N THR A 675 -5.91 21.99 9.06
CA THR A 675 -5.07 20.77 8.96
C THR A 675 -3.83 20.82 9.85
N HIS A 676 -3.58 21.96 10.50
CA HIS A 676 -2.39 22.20 11.28
C HIS A 676 -2.29 21.36 12.56
N VAL A 677 -1.10 20.80 12.78
CA VAL A 677 -0.69 20.14 14.03
C VAL A 677 0.18 21.10 14.85
N PRO A 678 -0.28 21.56 16.03
CA PRO A 678 0.46 22.51 16.86
C PRO A 678 1.69 21.86 17.50
N ARG A 679 2.84 22.55 17.45
CA ARG A 679 4.11 22.12 18.05
C ARG A 679 4.69 23.22 18.94
N SER A 680 5.24 22.85 20.10
CA SER A 680 5.74 23.80 21.11
C SER A 680 6.98 24.56 20.67
N TYR A 681 7.96 23.89 20.06
CA TYR A 681 9.19 24.54 19.58
C TYR A 681 8.94 25.57 18.46
N GLU A 682 7.89 25.38 17.65
CA GLU A 682 7.49 26.38 16.65
C GLU A 682 6.93 27.63 17.33
N VAL A 683 6.18 27.46 18.42
CA VAL A 683 5.69 28.59 19.22
C VAL A 683 6.85 29.31 19.90
N ALA A 684 7.84 28.59 20.41
CA ALA A 684 9.06 29.21 20.94
C ALA A 684 9.79 30.02 19.87
N LEU A 685 9.98 29.47 18.67
CA LEU A 685 10.57 30.19 17.54
C LEU A 685 9.70 31.38 17.08
N LEU A 686 8.37 31.28 17.14
CA LEU A 686 7.45 32.38 16.83
C LEU A 686 7.69 33.57 17.75
N LEU A 687 7.76 33.31 19.05
CA LEU A 687 7.95 34.33 20.08
C LEU A 687 9.38 34.89 20.04
N LEU A 688 10.37 34.07 19.70
CA LEU A 688 11.74 34.50 19.45
C LEU A 688 11.82 35.52 18.30
N LEU A 689 11.14 35.22 17.17
CA LEU A 689 11.08 36.12 16.01
C LEU A 689 10.29 37.40 16.28
N LEU A 690 9.34 37.36 17.23
CA LEU A 690 8.71 38.58 17.74
C LEU A 690 9.71 39.42 18.53
N GLY A 691 10.48 38.78 19.42
CA GLY A 691 11.54 39.40 20.21
C GLY A 691 12.65 40.03 19.37
N ALA A 692 13.01 39.42 18.24
CA ALA A 692 14.03 39.93 17.33
C ALA A 692 13.77 41.38 16.89
N VAL A 693 12.50 41.74 16.62
CA VAL A 693 12.14 43.11 16.20
C VAL A 693 12.40 44.14 17.30
N PHE A 694 12.22 43.76 18.57
CA PHE A 694 12.54 44.62 19.71
C PHE A 694 14.05 44.66 19.94
N LEU A 695 14.76 43.55 19.70
CA LEU A 695 16.21 43.48 19.82
C LEU A 695 16.90 44.43 18.83
N HIS A 696 16.53 44.41 17.55
CA HIS A 696 17.08 45.34 16.54
C HIS A 696 16.75 46.82 16.79
N ARG A 697 15.95 47.10 17.82
CA ARG A 697 15.54 48.44 18.23
C ARG A 697 15.92 48.75 19.67
N LEU A 698 16.88 48.00 20.20
CA LEU A 698 17.38 48.12 21.56
C LEU A 698 17.91 49.53 21.87
N PRO A 699 18.70 50.19 20.98
CA PRO A 699 19.17 51.56 21.23
C PRO A 699 18.01 52.56 21.32
N GLU A 700 17.06 52.51 20.38
CA GLU A 700 15.89 53.41 20.40
C GLU A 700 14.98 53.13 21.62
N LEU A 701 14.83 51.87 22.02
CA LEU A 701 14.11 51.49 23.23
C LEU A 701 14.74 52.07 24.50
N GLN A 702 16.07 52.04 24.58
CA GLN A 702 16.79 52.60 25.71
C GLN A 702 16.59 54.11 25.83
N GLU A 703 16.74 54.83 24.71
CA GLU A 703 16.54 56.29 24.64
C GLU A 703 15.10 56.66 25.03
N ASN A 704 14.12 55.97 24.45
CA ASN A 704 12.70 56.25 24.70
C ASN A 704 12.25 55.92 26.13
N LEU A 705 12.86 54.94 26.79
CA LEU A 705 12.55 54.58 28.17
C LEU A 705 13.35 55.40 29.20
N GLY A 706 14.30 56.23 28.77
CA GLY A 706 15.16 57.03 29.64
C GLY A 706 16.06 56.20 30.54
N LEU A 707 16.41 54.97 30.13
CA LEU A 707 17.21 54.05 30.92
C LEU A 707 18.69 54.23 30.56
N GLY A 708 19.50 54.78 31.48
CA GLY A 708 20.93 55.05 31.25
C GLY A 708 21.82 53.81 31.31
N TRP A 709 21.47 52.73 30.59
CA TRP A 709 22.27 51.51 30.55
C TRP A 709 23.53 51.67 29.68
N ASP A 710 24.67 51.25 30.19
CA ASP A 710 25.91 51.27 29.41
C ASP A 710 25.95 50.06 28.47
N LEU A 711 25.64 50.28 27.19
CA LEU A 711 25.72 49.26 26.13
C LEU A 711 27.17 49.01 25.66
N SER A 712 28.16 49.77 26.15
CA SER A 712 29.57 49.53 25.80
C SER A 712 30.14 48.30 26.51
N GLN A 713 29.54 47.89 27.64
CA GLN A 713 29.94 46.68 28.35
C GLN A 713 29.28 45.44 27.77
N PHE A 714 30.10 44.47 27.35
CA PHE A 714 29.63 43.25 26.69
C PHE A 714 28.59 42.47 27.52
N TRP A 715 28.80 42.31 28.83
CA TRP A 715 27.91 41.53 29.68
C TRP A 715 26.57 42.20 29.94
N THR A 716 26.54 43.53 30.09
CA THR A 716 25.29 44.28 30.27
C THR A 716 24.48 44.27 28.98
N HIS A 717 25.12 44.54 27.82
CA HIS A 717 24.49 44.47 26.50
C HIS A 717 23.95 43.06 26.22
N GLY A 718 24.71 42.01 26.56
CA GLY A 718 24.28 40.61 26.44
C GLY A 718 23.06 40.27 27.30
N LEU A 719 23.09 40.61 28.59
CA LEU A 719 21.96 40.35 29.50
C LEU A 719 20.69 41.11 29.06
N LEU A 720 20.87 42.36 28.64
CA LEU A 720 19.78 43.19 28.14
C LEU A 720 19.19 42.61 26.86
N SER A 721 20.04 42.18 25.93
CA SER A 721 19.64 41.53 24.68
C SER A 721 18.78 40.30 24.94
N VAL A 722 19.20 39.41 25.84
CA VAL A 722 18.41 38.22 26.23
C VAL A 722 17.07 38.60 26.88
N THR A 723 17.08 39.67 27.68
CA THR A 723 15.87 40.17 28.35
C THR A 723 14.87 40.71 27.33
N VAL A 724 15.31 41.59 26.42
CA VAL A 724 14.46 42.18 25.38
C VAL A 724 13.94 41.13 24.40
N LEU A 725 14.75 40.12 24.10
CA LEU A 725 14.33 39.02 23.23
C LEU A 725 13.22 38.15 23.84
N SER A 726 13.18 38.03 25.18
CA SER A 726 12.20 37.20 25.88
C SER A 726 10.97 37.97 26.37
N LEU A 727 11.08 39.28 26.59
CA LEU A 727 10.02 40.13 27.14
C LEU A 727 8.70 40.10 26.33
N PRO A 728 8.70 40.18 24.98
CA PRO A 728 7.45 40.14 24.21
C PRO A 728 6.71 38.80 24.32
N ALA A 729 7.38 37.71 24.69
CA ALA A 729 6.76 36.40 24.92
C ALA A 729 5.88 36.37 26.18
N ILE A 730 6.13 37.26 27.15
CA ILE A 730 5.37 37.34 28.39
C ILE A 730 3.92 37.77 28.12
N VAL A 731 3.71 38.71 27.20
CA VAL A 731 2.39 39.26 26.85
C VAL A 731 1.36 38.18 26.45
N PRO A 732 1.63 37.29 25.46
CA PRO A 732 0.71 36.22 25.10
C PRO A 732 0.62 35.11 26.17
N LEU A 733 1.65 34.89 26.99
CA LEU A 733 1.61 33.95 28.11
C LEU A 733 0.70 34.44 29.24
N LEU A 734 0.77 35.73 29.58
CA LEU A 734 -0.13 36.37 30.53
C LEU A 734 -1.58 36.33 30.03
N ALA A 735 -1.81 36.57 28.73
CA ALA A 735 -3.13 36.46 28.13
C ALA A 735 -3.72 35.05 28.30
N GLN A 736 -2.92 34.01 28.13
CA GLN A 736 -3.35 32.63 28.41
C GLN A 736 -3.65 32.42 29.90
N GLY A 737 -2.80 32.92 30.80
CA GLY A 737 -2.99 32.83 32.24
C GLY A 737 -4.31 33.47 32.69
N ILE A 738 -4.61 34.67 32.19
CA ILE A 738 -5.88 35.36 32.42
C ILE A 738 -7.06 34.54 31.90
N MET A 739 -6.96 33.99 30.68
CA MET A 739 -8.03 33.18 30.10
C MET A 739 -8.30 31.90 30.92
N VAL A 740 -7.27 31.24 31.43
CA VAL A 740 -7.40 30.05 32.30
C VAL A 740 -7.97 30.42 33.68
N GLY A 741 -7.53 31.54 34.26
CA GLY A 741 -8.07 32.05 35.53
C GLY A 741 -9.56 32.40 35.43
N LEU A 742 -9.97 33.07 34.34
CA LEU A 742 -11.38 33.37 34.08
C LEU A 742 -12.24 32.12 33.93
N TYR A 743 -11.69 31.04 33.35
CA TYR A 743 -12.35 29.74 33.29
C TYR A 743 -12.57 29.13 34.68
N GLN A 744 -11.56 29.17 35.56
CA GLN A 744 -11.66 28.63 36.92
C GLN A 744 -12.68 29.37 37.78
N VAL A 745 -12.81 30.69 37.60
CA VAL A 745 -13.70 31.53 38.42
C VAL A 745 -15.16 31.47 37.94
N LYS A 746 -15.40 31.37 36.62
CA LYS A 746 -16.76 31.48 36.05
C LYS A 746 -17.35 30.16 35.53
N GLU A 747 -16.64 29.03 35.68
CA GLU A 747 -17.01 27.71 35.11
C GLU A 747 -17.49 27.77 33.64
N ILE A 748 -16.86 28.63 32.84
CA ILE A 748 -17.18 28.78 31.41
C ILE A 748 -16.63 27.56 30.63
N ARG A 749 -16.84 27.50 29.32
CA ARG A 749 -16.24 26.53 28.40
C ARG A 749 -14.70 26.45 28.54
N LYS A 750 -14.16 25.23 28.54
CA LYS A 750 -12.70 24.95 28.65
C LYS A 750 -11.88 25.74 27.62
N PRO A 751 -10.83 26.49 28.03
CA PRO A 751 -10.02 27.29 27.13
C PRO A 751 -9.20 26.43 26.16
N SER A 752 -8.89 27.00 25.00
CA SER A 752 -7.98 26.34 24.05
C SER A 752 -6.54 26.34 24.60
N TYR A 753 -5.79 25.30 24.24
CA TYR A 753 -4.38 25.20 24.62
C TYR A 753 -3.55 26.33 23.99
N PHE A 754 -2.66 26.96 24.78
CA PHE A 754 -1.80 28.06 24.33
C PHE A 754 -1.05 27.76 23.04
N VAL A 755 -0.44 26.56 22.96
CA VAL A 755 0.35 26.14 21.79
C VAL A 755 -0.48 26.22 20.51
N LYS A 756 -1.79 25.98 20.58
CA LYS A 756 -2.69 26.10 19.43
C LYS A 756 -2.99 27.58 19.12
N LEU A 757 -3.33 28.39 20.13
CA LEU A 757 -3.69 29.79 19.93
C LEU A 757 -2.52 30.68 19.51
N ALA A 758 -1.30 30.33 19.90
CA ALA A 758 -0.09 31.12 19.61
C ALA A 758 0.18 31.31 18.10
N TYR A 759 -0.30 30.40 17.25
CA TYR A 759 -0.20 30.57 15.79
C TYR A 759 -1.06 31.74 15.26
N GLY A 760 -2.02 32.23 16.06
CA GLY A 760 -2.78 33.44 15.77
C GLY A 760 -1.90 34.69 15.66
N TYR A 761 -0.75 34.74 16.36
CA TYR A 761 0.20 35.86 16.29
C TYR A 761 1.13 35.81 15.07
N LEU A 762 1.12 34.73 14.28
CA LEU A 762 2.04 34.55 13.16
C LEU A 762 1.98 35.70 12.10
N PRO A 763 0.80 36.20 11.69
CA PRO A 763 0.71 37.38 10.82
C PRO A 763 1.34 38.64 11.43
N LEU A 764 1.12 38.90 12.72
CA LEU A 764 1.73 40.03 13.42
C LEU A 764 3.25 39.92 13.47
N VAL A 765 3.79 38.73 13.74
CA VAL A 765 5.25 38.50 13.75
C VAL A 765 5.85 38.75 12.37
N LEU A 766 5.21 38.25 11.30
CA LEU A 766 5.64 38.52 9.93
C LEU A 766 5.58 40.02 9.61
N ALA A 767 4.49 40.69 9.99
CA ALA A 767 4.28 42.11 9.75
C ALA A 767 5.29 42.98 10.51
N GLY A 768 5.60 42.65 11.77
CA GLY A 768 6.60 43.36 12.57
C GLY A 768 7.99 43.26 11.97
N ASN A 769 8.41 42.05 11.57
CA ASN A 769 9.69 41.84 10.88
C ASN A 769 9.72 42.60 9.54
N LEU A 770 8.67 42.50 8.72
CA LEU A 770 8.60 43.21 7.44
C LEU A 770 8.62 44.74 7.61
N ALA A 771 7.90 45.27 8.60
CA ALA A 771 7.89 46.70 8.90
C ALA A 771 9.27 47.21 9.35
N HIS A 772 10.02 46.42 10.11
CA HIS A 772 11.41 46.75 10.44
C HIS A 772 12.27 46.85 9.16
N TYR A 773 12.25 45.81 8.31
CA TYR A 773 13.05 45.78 7.08
C TYR A 773 12.61 46.77 5.99
N TRP A 774 11.41 47.37 6.07
CA TRP A 774 11.00 48.39 5.11
C TRP A 774 11.92 49.62 5.09
N ARG A 775 12.44 50.02 6.25
CA ARG A 775 13.39 51.14 6.37
C ARG A 775 14.68 50.83 5.60
N LEU A 776 15.22 49.63 5.77
CA LEU A 776 16.45 49.18 5.09
C LEU A 776 16.22 49.02 3.58
N GLY A 777 15.17 48.30 3.17
CA GLY A 777 14.93 48.01 1.76
C GLY A 777 14.57 49.21 0.90
N LEU A 778 13.71 50.11 1.40
CA LEU A 778 13.28 51.29 0.64
C LEU A 778 14.17 52.51 0.88
N GLY A 779 14.92 52.53 1.99
CA GLY A 779 15.85 53.60 2.37
C GLY A 779 17.26 53.43 1.80
N GLU A 780 17.79 52.20 1.86
CA GLU A 780 19.17 51.90 1.45
C GLU A 780 19.22 51.06 0.17
N GLY A 781 18.23 50.18 -0.03
CA GLY A 781 18.20 49.31 -1.20
C GLY A 781 18.20 50.08 -2.53
N GLY A 782 17.61 51.27 -2.57
CA GLY A 782 17.65 52.15 -3.75
C GLY A 782 19.05 52.57 -4.22
N ARG A 783 20.11 52.31 -3.44
CA ARG A 783 21.48 52.75 -3.69
C ARG A 783 22.38 51.68 -4.31
N ILE A 784 21.82 50.59 -4.86
CA ILE A 784 22.62 49.48 -5.44
C ILE A 784 23.72 49.96 -6.39
N LEU A 785 23.41 50.86 -7.33
CA LEU A 785 24.37 51.27 -8.35
C LEU A 785 25.56 52.05 -7.74
N PRO A 786 25.34 53.12 -6.95
CA PRO A 786 26.42 53.76 -6.20
C PRO A 786 27.22 52.82 -5.33
N VAL A 787 26.55 51.94 -4.57
CA VAL A 787 27.22 50.99 -3.64
C VAL A 787 28.06 49.99 -4.43
N MET A 788 27.56 49.48 -5.55
CA MET A 788 28.29 48.56 -6.43
C MET A 788 29.55 49.20 -7.00
N PHE A 789 29.50 50.47 -7.41
CA PHE A 789 30.69 51.21 -7.86
C PHE A 789 31.68 51.41 -6.71
N ALA A 790 31.20 51.83 -5.54
CA ALA A 790 32.01 52.00 -4.34
C ALA A 790 32.72 50.70 -3.91
N THR A 791 32.06 49.54 -4.06
CA THR A 791 32.65 48.22 -3.74
C THR A 791 33.93 47.95 -4.53
N PHE A 792 34.02 48.44 -5.77
CA PHE A 792 35.19 48.27 -6.63
C PHE A 792 36.12 49.50 -6.65
N GLY A 793 35.94 50.45 -5.71
CA GLY A 793 36.76 51.65 -5.60
C GLY A 793 36.47 52.72 -6.66
N LEU A 794 35.33 52.63 -7.35
CA LEU A 794 34.90 53.61 -8.34
C LEU A 794 33.97 54.67 -7.70
N SER A 795 34.04 55.92 -8.17
CA SER A 795 33.15 56.98 -7.72
C SER A 795 31.71 56.72 -8.19
N GLY A 796 30.77 56.60 -7.25
CA GLY A 796 29.34 56.46 -7.52
C GLY A 796 28.58 57.79 -7.64
N GLU A 797 29.29 58.92 -7.65
CA GLU A 797 28.68 60.26 -7.74
C GLU A 797 27.92 60.45 -9.07
N GLY A 798 26.69 60.93 -8.98
CA GLY A 798 25.82 61.17 -10.15
C GLY A 798 25.04 59.94 -10.66
N LEU A 799 25.25 58.75 -10.08
CA LEU A 799 24.45 57.56 -10.41
C LEU A 799 23.02 57.67 -9.85
N PRO A 800 22.01 57.09 -10.52
CA PRO A 800 20.62 57.18 -10.08
C PRO A 800 20.41 56.46 -8.74
N VAL A 801 19.72 57.14 -7.82
CA VAL A 801 19.34 56.64 -6.50
C VAL A 801 17.82 56.56 -6.41
N LEU A 802 17.27 55.38 -6.14
CA LEU A 802 15.83 55.12 -6.09
C LEU A 802 15.39 54.85 -4.64
N VAL A 803 15.44 55.88 -3.80
CA VAL A 803 15.07 55.79 -2.39
C VAL A 803 13.67 56.35 -2.17
N ALA A 804 12.85 55.65 -1.39
CA ALA A 804 11.50 56.13 -1.08
C ALA A 804 11.56 57.28 -0.07
N HIS A 805 10.64 58.24 -0.21
CA HIS A 805 10.49 59.31 0.78
C HIS A 805 10.18 58.74 2.17
N PRO A 806 10.74 59.27 3.28
CA PRO A 806 10.50 58.74 4.63
C PRO A 806 9.01 58.59 4.99
N ALA A 807 8.16 59.51 4.55
CA ALA A 807 6.70 59.41 4.73
C ALA A 807 6.08 58.18 4.05
N VAL A 808 6.58 57.77 2.87
CA VAL A 808 6.12 56.56 2.16
C VAL A 808 6.55 55.31 2.94
N ILE A 809 7.77 55.30 3.47
CA ILE A 809 8.29 54.22 4.31
C ILE A 809 7.43 54.08 5.56
N ALA A 810 7.19 55.18 6.29
CA ALA A 810 6.34 55.19 7.48
C ALA A 810 4.91 54.72 7.18
N PHE A 811 4.33 55.16 6.05
CA PHE A 811 3.02 54.69 5.59
C PHE A 811 2.99 53.18 5.34
N LEU A 812 4.01 52.64 4.66
CA LEU A 812 4.12 51.20 4.39
C LEU A 812 4.36 50.39 5.68
N GLN A 813 5.16 50.91 6.61
CA GLN A 813 5.36 50.29 7.93
C GLN A 813 4.04 50.23 8.70
N GLY A 814 3.34 51.36 8.80
CA GLY A 814 2.07 51.44 9.52
C GLY A 814 0.98 50.57 8.90
N THR A 815 0.80 50.61 7.58
CA THR A 815 -0.19 49.76 6.87
C THR A 815 0.12 48.27 7.01
N THR A 816 1.41 47.88 6.99
CA THR A 816 1.84 46.50 7.23
C THR A 816 1.48 46.05 8.65
N LEU A 817 1.77 46.87 9.68
CA LEU A 817 1.45 46.55 11.07
C LEU A 817 -0.06 46.45 11.33
N ILE A 818 -0.85 47.40 10.82
CA ILE A 818 -2.33 47.38 10.93
C ILE A 818 -2.88 46.11 10.30
N SER A 819 -2.42 45.77 9.08
CA SER A 819 -2.82 44.53 8.40
C SER A 819 -2.43 43.29 9.21
N GLY A 820 -1.23 43.27 9.79
CA GLY A 820 -0.75 42.22 10.67
C GLY A 820 -1.65 42.00 11.89
N VAL A 821 -2.03 43.09 12.59
CA VAL A 821 -2.94 43.05 13.74
C VAL A 821 -4.31 42.51 13.32
N LEU A 822 -4.93 43.05 12.26
CA LEU A 822 -6.25 42.62 11.80
C LEU A 822 -6.27 41.14 11.40
N LEU A 823 -5.25 40.68 10.66
CA LEU A 823 -5.10 39.28 10.27
C LEU A 823 -4.86 38.37 11.48
N SER A 824 -4.06 38.81 12.46
CA SER A 824 -3.83 38.05 13.68
C SER A 824 -5.08 37.93 14.54
N LEU A 825 -5.89 38.98 14.66
CA LEU A 825 -7.18 38.93 15.33
C LEU A 825 -8.14 37.93 14.65
N PHE A 826 -8.27 38.02 13.33
CA PHE A 826 -9.09 37.10 12.54
C PHE A 826 -8.62 35.64 12.68
N LEU A 827 -7.32 35.41 12.57
CA LEU A 827 -6.72 34.09 12.63
C LEU A 827 -6.87 33.46 14.02
N THR A 828 -6.60 34.23 15.08
CA THR A 828 -6.80 33.79 16.48
C THR A 828 -8.23 33.33 16.71
N HIS A 829 -9.21 34.07 16.19
CA HIS A 829 -10.62 33.70 16.27
C HIS A 829 -10.94 32.39 15.53
N LYS A 830 -10.43 32.23 14.30
CA LYS A 830 -10.64 31.01 13.49
C LYS A 830 -9.98 29.77 14.08
N ILE A 831 -8.78 29.91 14.66
CA ILE A 831 -8.03 28.81 15.29
C ILE A 831 -8.69 28.40 16.61
N GLY A 832 -9.08 29.37 17.43
CA GLY A 832 -9.68 29.14 18.74
C GLY A 832 -11.06 28.48 18.67
N ARG A 833 -11.89 28.82 17.66
CA ARG A 833 -13.29 28.34 17.51
C ARG A 833 -14.10 28.53 18.79
N GLN A 834 -13.85 29.64 19.48
CA GLN A 834 -14.44 30.01 20.76
C GLN A 834 -15.12 31.37 20.62
N PRO A 835 -16.11 31.68 21.49
CA PRO A 835 -16.76 32.98 21.47
C PRO A 835 -15.73 34.10 21.70
N PHE A 836 -16.00 35.26 21.09
CA PHE A 836 -15.09 36.41 21.12
C PHE A 836 -14.73 36.84 22.55
N SER A 837 -15.68 36.78 23.49
CA SER A 837 -15.47 37.13 24.90
C SER A 837 -14.40 36.28 25.60
N LEU A 838 -14.29 34.99 25.26
CA LEU A 838 -13.29 34.10 25.86
C LEU A 838 -11.90 34.33 25.26
N LEU A 839 -11.82 34.75 23.99
CA LEU A 839 -10.57 35.06 23.30
C LEU A 839 -10.10 36.51 23.51
N LEU A 840 -10.86 37.32 24.24
CA LEU A 840 -10.58 38.73 24.49
C LEU A 840 -9.17 38.98 25.05
N PRO A 841 -8.64 38.20 26.03
CA PRO A 841 -7.25 38.38 26.48
C PRO A 841 -6.22 38.26 25.35
N HIS A 842 -6.39 37.29 24.44
CA HIS A 842 -5.49 37.12 23.29
C HIS A 842 -5.68 38.23 22.25
N HIS A 843 -6.91 38.70 22.02
CA HIS A 843 -7.15 39.85 21.14
C HIS A 843 -6.51 41.13 21.68
N VAL A 844 -6.67 41.42 22.97
CA VAL A 844 -6.03 42.56 23.64
C VAL A 844 -4.51 42.46 23.54
N SER A 845 -3.94 41.28 23.81
CA SER A 845 -2.48 41.09 23.70
C SER A 845 -1.95 41.32 22.28
N THR A 846 -2.74 40.97 21.25
CA THR A 846 -2.37 41.24 19.84
C THR A 846 -2.34 42.74 19.56
N ILE A 847 -3.32 43.48 20.07
CA ILE A 847 -3.41 44.94 19.93
C ILE A 847 -2.27 45.62 20.68
N VAL A 848 -2.01 45.21 21.93
CA VAL A 848 -0.91 45.75 22.75
C VAL A 848 0.43 45.54 22.05
N LEU A 849 0.73 44.33 21.58
CA LEU A 849 1.95 44.05 20.81
C LEU A 849 2.02 44.88 19.51
N GLY A 850 0.89 45.04 18.81
CA GLY A 850 0.82 45.88 17.62
C GLY A 850 1.11 47.36 17.90
N ILE A 851 0.58 47.92 18.98
CA ILE A 851 0.84 49.29 19.43
C ILE A 851 2.31 49.45 19.84
N SER A 852 2.87 48.48 20.59
CA SER A 852 4.29 48.50 20.95
C SER A 852 5.19 48.47 19.72
N LEU A 853 4.89 47.62 18.73
CA LEU A 853 5.63 47.58 17.47
C LEU A 853 5.49 48.87 16.67
N TRP A 854 4.30 49.47 16.65
CA TRP A 854 4.08 50.77 16.01
C TRP A 854 4.96 51.85 16.63
N TRP A 855 4.93 51.95 17.96
CA TRP A 855 5.67 52.96 18.70
C TRP A 855 7.18 52.87 18.45
N ILE A 856 7.72 51.64 18.40
CA ILE A 856 9.17 51.40 18.21
C ILE A 856 9.60 51.56 16.75
N ILE A 857 8.75 51.18 15.78
CA ILE A 857 9.14 51.14 14.36
C ILE A 857 8.80 52.43 13.63
N VAL A 858 7.60 52.96 13.84
CA VAL A 858 7.04 54.12 13.10
C VAL A 858 7.27 55.43 13.86
N GLY A 859 7.20 55.38 15.19
CA GLY A 859 7.17 56.59 16.03
C GLY A 859 5.75 57.18 16.18
N PHE A 860 5.63 58.24 16.97
CA PHE A 860 4.37 58.98 17.20
C PHE A 860 4.07 59.99 16.10
#